data_AF-D3BEC2-F1
#
_entry.id   AF-D3BEC2-F1
#
_cell.length_a   1.000
_cell.length_b   1.000
_cell.length_c   1.000
_cell.angle_alpha   90.00
_cell.angle_beta   90.00
_cell.angle_gamma   90.00
#
_symmetry.space_group_name_H-M   'P 1'
#
loop_
_entity.id
_entity.type
_entity.pdbx_description
1 polymer ?
#
loop_
_entity_poly.entity_id
_entity_poly.type
_entity_poly.pdbx_seq_one_letter_code
_entity_poly.pdbx_strand_id
1 'polypeptide(L)'
;MTHPTKAIYKILMTDYVKVSSMTEEIPFNDIDLKKSSEKIEQIKYHEKLEHKGIKFCCYNAGHVLGAAMFMIEIAGVKILYTGDFSRQEDRHLMGAETPPVNVDILIIESTYGVQVHEPRLEREKRFTSSIHEVVKRGGRCLIPVFALGRAQELLLILDEYWIAHPELQKIPIYYASALARKCMSVYQTYINMMNERIRAQFDLSNPFSFKHIENISGIERFTDDGPCVFMASPGMLQSGLSRQLFERWCSDKMNGVVIPGYNVEGTLAKHIMSEPDEITRTDGVNVPLHLTVTYVSFSAHSDFLQTSEFIQEIHPPHVVLVHGDANEMSRLKTSLIAKFKTINIMTPKNTHIVQMEFRAEKVAKMLGAIAANPPRESKKIAGLLVTKDFTHHIIAPSDLHNYTNLKINTIKQKQTVPFAQKYLLLSSTLEQLYDEMEESKTKDDKPTIKIYGSILITYNVGSHVTIEWDSNPVTDMVADSIVALIMQIESNPFSLRVKSSKENNGDIILTDEQSSSSGIPLVKMEKENEQDEEDLTIMTKSRKKSQQLTLRTEIMTMLSKQFSELKPDQDDPLLMHLHIDDDKSASIHLETLKVHSNTPELKTQIEKAIRRISLAVHPISFNINPYLNNNNNNNHSTTNQTNTTLDIKNRNFIDI
;
A
#
# COMPACT_ATOMS: atom_id res chain seq x y z
N MET A 1 -2.72 -13.60 7.86
CA MET A 1 -3.04 -14.96 7.34
C MET A 1 -4.13 -15.57 8.19
N THR A 2 -4.88 -16.57 7.72
CA THR A 2 -5.76 -17.31 8.64
C THR A 2 -4.96 -18.11 9.66
N HIS A 3 -5.60 -18.54 10.74
CA HIS A 3 -4.93 -19.35 11.76
C HIS A 3 -4.30 -20.65 11.21
N PRO A 4 -5.01 -21.48 10.41
CA PRO A 4 -4.42 -22.70 9.85
C PRO A 4 -3.30 -22.41 8.85
N THR A 5 -3.45 -21.38 8.00
CA THR A 5 -2.41 -21.02 7.02
C THR A 5 -1.09 -20.69 7.69
N LYS A 6 -1.08 -19.94 8.81
CA LYS A 6 0.17 -19.63 9.53
C LYS A 6 0.85 -20.89 10.09
N ALA A 7 0.07 -21.85 10.60
CA ALA A 7 0.60 -23.11 11.14
C ALA A 7 1.16 -24.01 10.02
N ILE A 8 0.43 -24.13 8.91
CA ILE A 8 0.83 -24.87 7.71
C ILE A 8 2.07 -24.23 7.08
N TYR A 9 2.10 -22.91 6.94
CA TYR A 9 3.23 -22.13 6.42
C TYR A 9 4.54 -22.51 7.13
N LYS A 10 4.54 -22.55 8.47
CA LYS A 10 5.73 -22.89 9.25
C LYS A 10 6.24 -24.30 8.92
N ILE A 11 5.34 -25.26 8.75
CA ILE A 11 5.71 -26.65 8.45
C ILE A 11 6.18 -26.80 7.01
N LEU A 12 5.41 -26.27 6.06
CA LEU A 12 5.66 -26.37 4.63
C LEU A 12 6.98 -25.69 4.23
N MET A 13 7.23 -24.49 4.74
CA MET A 13 8.45 -23.75 4.41
C MET A 13 9.69 -24.37 5.05
N THR A 14 9.58 -24.98 6.23
CA THR A 14 10.68 -25.77 6.80
C THR A 14 10.96 -27.02 5.95
N ASP A 15 9.93 -27.66 5.38
CA ASP A 15 10.13 -28.77 4.44
C ASP A 15 10.85 -28.30 3.18
N TYR A 16 10.39 -27.19 2.62
CA TYR A 16 10.98 -26.57 1.44
C TYR A 16 12.47 -26.29 1.63
N VAL A 17 12.86 -25.63 2.74
CA VAL A 17 14.28 -25.35 3.03
C VAL A 17 15.10 -26.63 3.10
N LYS A 18 14.57 -27.70 3.69
CA LYS A 18 15.26 -29.00 3.75
C LYS A 18 15.42 -29.66 2.38
N VAL A 19 14.36 -29.66 1.57
CA VAL A 19 14.40 -30.25 0.22
C VAL A 19 15.30 -29.42 -0.70
N SER A 20 15.23 -28.10 -0.61
CA SER A 20 16.03 -27.16 -1.42
C SER A 20 17.47 -26.99 -0.95
N SER A 21 17.81 -27.36 0.30
CA SER A 21 19.22 -27.36 0.75
C SER A 21 20.14 -28.33 0.00
N MET A 22 19.56 -29.13 -0.91
CA MET A 22 20.29 -29.96 -1.85
C MET A 22 20.66 -29.20 -3.15
N THR A 23 20.32 -27.91 -3.27
CA THR A 23 20.60 -27.04 -4.42
C THR A 23 21.34 -25.76 -3.98
N GLU A 24 22.21 -25.22 -4.83
CA GLU A 24 23.20 -24.19 -4.44
C GLU A 24 22.63 -22.78 -4.16
N GLU A 25 21.38 -22.48 -4.57
CA GLU A 25 20.77 -21.14 -4.37
C GLU A 25 19.48 -21.22 -3.53
N ILE A 26 19.61 -21.17 -2.19
CA ILE A 26 18.45 -21.05 -1.31
C ILE A 26 18.20 -19.57 -0.98
N PRO A 27 17.00 -19.02 -1.28
CA PRO A 27 16.73 -17.59 -1.07
C PRO A 27 16.58 -17.17 0.41
N PHE A 28 16.39 -18.11 1.33
CA PHE A 28 16.24 -17.86 2.77
C PHE A 28 16.54 -19.12 3.58
N ASN A 29 16.83 -18.96 4.88
CA ASN A 29 17.12 -20.09 5.78
C ASN A 29 16.07 -20.23 6.91
N ASP A 30 16.26 -21.22 7.78
CA ASP A 30 15.36 -21.49 8.92
C ASP A 30 15.28 -20.34 9.94
N ILE A 31 16.32 -19.52 10.06
CA ILE A 31 16.33 -18.34 10.96
C ILE A 31 15.41 -17.27 10.39
N ASP A 32 15.48 -17.02 9.08
CA ASP A 32 14.61 -16.08 8.40
C ASP A 32 13.15 -16.50 8.49
N LEU A 33 12.87 -17.80 8.35
CA LEU A 33 11.53 -18.35 8.50
C LEU A 33 10.95 -18.16 9.92
N LYS A 34 11.78 -18.28 10.97
CA LYS A 34 11.34 -18.00 12.33
C LYS A 34 11.00 -16.51 12.50
N LYS A 35 11.89 -15.62 12.05
CA LYS A 35 11.68 -14.16 12.11
C LYS A 35 10.47 -13.70 11.30
N SER A 36 10.20 -14.32 10.15
CA SER A 36 9.01 -13.99 9.34
C SER A 36 7.72 -14.40 10.06
N SER A 37 7.70 -15.56 10.71
CA SER A 37 6.53 -16.08 11.43
C SER A 37 6.06 -15.15 12.55
N GLU A 38 6.99 -14.50 13.24
CA GLU A 38 6.68 -13.52 14.30
C GLU A 38 6.01 -12.25 13.77
N LYS A 39 6.28 -11.88 12.51
CA LYS A 39 5.67 -10.71 11.85
C LYS A 39 4.30 -10.99 11.21
N ILE A 40 3.88 -12.26 11.13
CA ILE A 40 2.62 -12.64 10.49
C ILE A 40 1.48 -12.56 11.51
N GLU A 41 0.58 -11.60 11.33
CA GLU A 41 -0.66 -11.51 12.09
C GLU A 41 -1.72 -12.50 11.58
N GLN A 42 -2.58 -12.97 12.49
CA GLN A 42 -3.64 -13.92 12.21
C GLN A 42 -5.00 -13.22 12.15
N ILE A 43 -5.87 -13.65 11.24
CA ILE A 43 -7.25 -13.17 11.10
C ILE A 43 -8.19 -14.37 11.11
N LYS A 44 -9.35 -14.25 11.76
CA LYS A 44 -10.42 -15.25 11.68
C LYS A 44 -11.30 -15.01 10.45
N TYR A 45 -11.95 -16.06 9.96
CA TYR A 45 -12.97 -15.89 8.92
C TYR A 45 -14.05 -14.91 9.40
N HIS A 46 -14.52 -14.07 8.48
CA HIS A 46 -15.54 -13.04 8.67
C HIS A 46 -15.19 -11.91 9.66
N GLU A 47 -14.01 -11.94 10.27
CA GLU A 47 -13.52 -10.86 11.13
C GLU A 47 -13.16 -9.64 10.28
N LYS A 48 -13.69 -8.47 10.65
CA LYS A 48 -13.40 -7.20 9.98
C LYS A 48 -12.27 -6.50 10.70
N LEU A 49 -11.13 -6.36 10.02
CA LEU A 49 -9.97 -5.60 10.48
C LEU A 49 -9.81 -4.32 9.67
N GLU A 50 -9.16 -3.32 10.24
CA GLU A 50 -8.84 -2.07 9.57
C GLU A 50 -7.38 -1.70 9.84
N HIS A 51 -6.66 -1.37 8.78
CA HIS A 51 -5.27 -0.91 8.86
C HIS A 51 -5.07 0.30 7.94
N LYS A 52 -4.76 1.46 8.51
CA LYS A 52 -4.51 2.71 7.76
C LYS A 52 -5.65 3.05 6.77
N GLY A 53 -6.90 2.95 7.23
CA GLY A 53 -8.10 3.19 6.42
C GLY A 53 -8.49 2.08 5.44
N ILE A 54 -7.71 0.99 5.35
CA ILE A 54 -8.04 -0.18 4.52
C ILE A 54 -8.78 -1.17 5.39
N LYS A 55 -10.04 -1.45 5.08
CA LYS A 55 -10.81 -2.48 5.77
C LYS A 55 -10.67 -3.78 5.01
N PHE A 56 -10.54 -4.89 5.73
CA PHE A 56 -10.49 -6.20 5.10
C PHE A 56 -11.08 -7.27 6.00
N CYS A 57 -11.65 -8.28 5.37
CA CYS A 57 -12.10 -9.52 6.01
C CYS A 57 -11.84 -10.68 5.04
N CYS A 58 -11.95 -11.91 5.51
CA CYS A 58 -11.78 -13.07 4.65
C CYS A 58 -12.89 -14.11 4.78
N TYR A 59 -13.18 -14.78 3.67
CA TYR A 59 -14.18 -15.83 3.52
C TYR A 59 -13.51 -17.16 3.25
N ASN A 60 -14.18 -18.28 3.54
CA ASN A 60 -13.63 -19.60 3.22
C ASN A 60 -13.48 -19.78 1.70
N ALA A 61 -12.30 -20.23 1.25
CA ALA A 61 -12.04 -20.52 -0.16
C ALA A 61 -12.16 -22.01 -0.52
N GLY A 62 -12.39 -22.90 0.46
CA GLY A 62 -12.25 -24.33 0.23
C GLY A 62 -10.79 -24.65 -0.11
N HIS A 63 -10.53 -25.34 -1.23
CA HIS A 63 -9.21 -25.61 -1.83
C HIS A 63 -8.14 -26.28 -0.93
N VAL A 64 -7.71 -25.67 0.17
CA VAL A 64 -6.86 -26.26 1.22
C VAL A 64 -7.26 -25.73 2.60
N LEU A 65 -6.92 -26.47 3.66
CA LEU A 65 -7.23 -26.05 5.03
C LEU A 65 -6.65 -24.65 5.33
N GLY A 66 -7.54 -23.70 5.64
CA GLY A 66 -7.16 -22.32 5.94
C GLY A 66 -7.14 -21.37 4.73
N ALA A 67 -7.38 -21.86 3.50
CA ALA A 67 -7.47 -20.99 2.33
C ALA A 67 -8.58 -19.96 2.50
N ALA A 68 -8.35 -18.75 1.96
CA ALA A 68 -9.22 -17.62 2.23
C ALA A 68 -9.29 -16.66 1.05
N MET A 69 -10.51 -16.23 0.74
CA MET A 69 -10.76 -15.14 -0.20
C MET A 69 -10.80 -13.83 0.59
N PHE A 70 -9.95 -12.86 0.25
CA PHE A 70 -9.88 -11.58 0.94
C PHE A 70 -10.79 -10.56 0.28
N MET A 71 -11.72 -10.02 1.05
CA MET A 71 -12.51 -8.85 0.69
C MET A 71 -11.83 -7.62 1.27
N ILE A 72 -11.48 -6.67 0.41
CA ILE A 72 -10.77 -5.44 0.75
C ILE A 72 -11.65 -4.26 0.36
N GLU A 73 -11.86 -3.32 1.28
CA GLU A 73 -12.61 -2.09 1.07
C GLU A 73 -11.70 -0.88 1.30
N ILE A 74 -11.56 -0.04 0.25
CA ILE A 74 -10.77 1.19 0.27
C ILE A 74 -11.65 2.32 -0.27
N ALA A 75 -11.90 3.33 0.55
CA ALA A 75 -12.72 4.49 0.18
C ALA A 75 -14.09 4.14 -0.45
N GLY A 76 -14.70 3.02 -0.02
CA GLY A 76 -15.98 2.52 -0.53
C GLY A 76 -15.89 1.54 -1.71
N VAL A 77 -14.74 1.43 -2.37
CA VAL A 77 -14.50 0.45 -3.45
C VAL A 77 -14.16 -0.90 -2.84
N LYS A 78 -14.86 -1.96 -3.26
CA LYS A 78 -14.72 -3.32 -2.74
C LYS A 78 -14.07 -4.24 -3.76
N ILE A 79 -12.98 -4.87 -3.33
CA ILE A 79 -12.14 -5.77 -4.12
C ILE A 79 -12.18 -7.15 -3.47
N LEU A 80 -12.58 -8.16 -4.22
CA LEU A 80 -12.49 -9.55 -3.79
C LEU A 80 -11.31 -10.23 -4.50
N TYR A 81 -10.33 -10.70 -3.74
CA TYR A 81 -9.28 -11.58 -4.24
C TYR A 81 -9.53 -13.00 -3.77
N THR A 82 -9.74 -13.93 -4.71
CA THR A 82 -10.09 -15.31 -4.37
C THR A 82 -8.89 -16.12 -3.87
N GLY A 83 -7.68 -15.81 -4.36
CA GLY A 83 -6.61 -16.80 -4.38
C GLY A 83 -7.08 -18.04 -5.15
N ASP A 84 -6.63 -19.22 -4.73
CA ASP A 84 -7.13 -20.49 -5.24
C ASP A 84 -8.36 -20.93 -4.43
N PHE A 85 -9.44 -21.32 -5.11
CA PHE A 85 -10.72 -21.65 -4.49
C PHE A 85 -11.42 -22.84 -5.15
N SER A 86 -12.16 -23.60 -4.36
CA SER A 86 -13.02 -24.70 -4.83
C SER A 86 -14.44 -24.49 -4.34
N ARG A 87 -15.42 -24.47 -5.25
CA ARG A 87 -16.84 -24.41 -4.88
C ARG A 87 -17.42 -25.76 -4.46
N GLN A 88 -16.75 -26.86 -4.79
CA GLN A 88 -17.19 -28.19 -4.43
C GLN A 88 -16.67 -28.58 -3.03
N GLU A 89 -17.58 -29.04 -2.18
CA GLU A 89 -17.27 -29.67 -0.90
C GLU A 89 -16.57 -31.03 -1.12
N ASP A 90 -15.47 -31.26 -0.42
CA ASP A 90 -14.73 -32.53 -0.44
C ASP A 90 -15.00 -33.34 0.85
N ARG A 91 -14.23 -34.38 1.16
CA ARG A 91 -14.49 -35.18 2.38
C ARG A 91 -14.23 -34.40 3.66
N HIS A 92 -13.37 -33.38 3.65
CA HIS A 92 -12.97 -32.64 4.86
C HIS A 92 -13.12 -31.11 4.81
N LEU A 93 -13.17 -30.49 3.64
CA LEU A 93 -13.29 -29.05 3.46
C LEU A 93 -14.65 -28.67 2.90
N MET A 94 -15.12 -27.52 3.36
CA MET A 94 -16.28 -26.83 2.82
C MET A 94 -15.95 -26.21 1.45
N GLY A 95 -16.95 -26.07 0.59
CA GLY A 95 -16.84 -25.25 -0.61
C GLY A 95 -16.63 -23.77 -0.28
N ALA A 96 -16.12 -23.02 -1.26
CA ALA A 96 -15.88 -21.60 -1.13
C ALA A 96 -17.20 -20.82 -0.95
N GLU A 97 -17.20 -19.85 -0.05
CA GLU A 97 -18.38 -19.04 0.27
C GLU A 97 -18.66 -17.96 -0.79
N THR A 98 -19.89 -17.48 -0.85
CA THR A 98 -20.23 -16.28 -1.63
C THR A 98 -20.39 -15.10 -0.68
N PRO A 99 -19.54 -14.06 -0.75
CA PRO A 99 -19.69 -12.87 0.08
C PRO A 99 -21.07 -12.23 -0.10
N PRO A 100 -21.79 -11.86 0.99
CA PRO A 100 -23.12 -11.29 0.92
C PRO A 100 -23.11 -9.78 0.61
N VAL A 101 -22.09 -9.30 -0.10
CA VAL A 101 -21.88 -7.88 -0.40
C VAL A 101 -21.51 -7.70 -1.86
N ASN A 102 -21.93 -6.57 -2.44
CA ASN A 102 -21.55 -6.21 -3.81
C ASN A 102 -20.03 -6.03 -3.92
N VAL A 103 -19.45 -6.54 -5.01
CA VAL A 103 -18.03 -6.48 -5.32
C VAL A 103 -17.84 -5.64 -6.57
N ASP A 104 -16.98 -4.62 -6.50
CA ASP A 104 -16.68 -3.76 -7.64
C ASP A 104 -15.61 -4.36 -8.54
N ILE A 105 -14.60 -5.01 -7.93
CA ILE A 105 -13.50 -5.68 -8.63
C ILE A 105 -13.33 -7.10 -8.09
N LEU A 106 -13.45 -8.09 -8.98
CA LEU A 106 -13.15 -9.48 -8.70
C LEU A 106 -11.81 -9.87 -9.31
N ILE A 107 -10.83 -10.25 -8.49
CA ILE A 107 -9.57 -10.86 -8.92
C ILE A 107 -9.66 -12.36 -8.65
N ILE A 108 -9.71 -13.16 -9.71
CA ILE A 108 -10.05 -14.59 -9.67
C ILE A 108 -9.02 -15.46 -10.40
N GLU A 109 -8.75 -16.65 -9.86
CA GLU A 109 -7.87 -17.62 -10.52
C GLU A 109 -8.44 -18.13 -11.86
N SER A 110 -7.58 -18.71 -12.69
CA SER A 110 -7.95 -19.25 -14.01
C SER A 110 -7.29 -20.58 -14.34
N THR A 111 -6.92 -21.35 -13.32
CA THR A 111 -6.10 -22.56 -13.40
C THR A 111 -6.63 -23.58 -14.42
N TYR A 112 -7.94 -23.83 -14.42
CA TYR A 112 -8.60 -24.80 -15.33
C TYR A 112 -9.19 -24.19 -16.60
N GLY A 113 -9.12 -22.87 -16.78
CA GLY A 113 -9.65 -22.19 -17.96
C GLY A 113 -11.09 -22.61 -18.29
N VAL A 114 -11.27 -23.26 -19.45
CA VAL A 114 -12.56 -23.73 -19.97
C VAL A 114 -12.85 -25.22 -19.71
N GLN A 115 -11.98 -25.89 -18.95
CA GLN A 115 -12.15 -27.31 -18.63
C GLN A 115 -13.29 -27.49 -17.62
N VAL A 116 -13.90 -28.69 -17.65
CA VAL A 116 -14.97 -29.10 -16.75
C VAL A 116 -14.54 -30.37 -16.05
N HIS A 117 -14.72 -30.44 -14.74
CA HIS A 117 -14.33 -31.61 -13.98
C HIS A 117 -15.30 -32.77 -14.19
N GLU A 118 -14.77 -33.99 -14.15
CA GLU A 118 -15.58 -35.20 -13.95
C GLU A 118 -16.32 -35.10 -12.59
N PRO A 119 -17.55 -35.61 -12.48
CA PRO A 119 -18.27 -35.70 -11.21
C PRO A 119 -17.41 -36.36 -10.12
N ARG A 120 -17.45 -35.83 -8.90
CA ARG A 120 -16.59 -36.28 -7.79
C ARG A 120 -16.63 -37.80 -7.58
N LEU A 121 -17.82 -38.40 -7.58
CA LEU A 121 -18.00 -39.83 -7.34
C LEU A 121 -17.33 -40.69 -8.43
N GLU A 122 -17.41 -40.27 -9.69
CA GLU A 122 -16.74 -40.96 -10.80
C GLU A 122 -15.22 -40.82 -10.70
N ARG A 123 -14.75 -39.64 -10.30
CA ARG A 123 -13.33 -39.36 -10.08
C ARG A 123 -12.73 -40.18 -8.95
N GLU A 124 -13.41 -40.25 -7.80
CA GLU A 124 -13.02 -41.09 -6.65
C GLU A 124 -13.01 -42.58 -7.03
N LYS A 125 -14.01 -43.03 -7.80
CA LYS A 125 -14.08 -44.40 -8.30
C LYS A 125 -12.92 -44.70 -9.26
N ARG A 126 -12.62 -43.81 -10.20
CA ARG A 126 -11.50 -43.96 -11.13
C ARG A 126 -10.17 -44.03 -10.38
N PHE A 127 -9.95 -43.12 -9.44
CA PHE A 127 -8.76 -43.10 -8.59
C PHE A 127 -8.55 -44.43 -7.84
N THR A 128 -9.55 -44.89 -7.12
CA THR A 128 -9.48 -46.13 -6.34
C THR A 128 -9.35 -47.36 -7.23
N SER A 129 -10.05 -47.39 -8.37
CA SER A 129 -9.97 -48.51 -9.33
C SER A 129 -8.58 -48.64 -9.95
N SER A 130 -7.96 -47.53 -10.38
CA SER A 130 -6.60 -47.54 -10.93
C SER A 130 -5.58 -48.07 -9.92
N ILE A 131 -5.70 -47.68 -8.64
CA ILE A 131 -4.81 -48.17 -7.58
C ILE A 131 -5.06 -49.65 -7.32
N HIS A 132 -6.32 -50.07 -7.23
CA HIS A 132 -6.71 -51.47 -7.04
C HIS A 132 -6.10 -52.35 -8.13
N GLU A 133 -6.21 -51.96 -9.41
CA GLU A 133 -5.66 -52.73 -10.53
C GLU A 133 -4.14 -52.92 -10.45
N VAL A 134 -3.40 -51.89 -10.03
CA VAL A 134 -1.94 -51.96 -9.85
C VAL A 134 -1.56 -52.95 -8.74
N VAL A 135 -2.22 -52.88 -7.59
CA VAL A 135 -1.90 -53.76 -6.47
C VAL A 135 -2.40 -55.19 -6.69
N LYS A 136 -3.52 -55.37 -7.40
CA LYS A 136 -4.09 -56.68 -7.76
C LYS A 136 -3.17 -57.48 -8.68
N ARG A 137 -2.46 -56.81 -9.59
CA ARG A 137 -1.44 -57.46 -10.42
C ARG A 137 -0.10 -57.65 -9.71
N GLY A 138 0.03 -57.23 -8.44
CA GLY A 138 1.23 -57.43 -7.63
C GLY A 138 2.29 -56.33 -7.80
N GLY A 139 1.93 -55.18 -8.39
CA GLY A 139 2.83 -54.04 -8.54
C GLY A 139 2.79 -53.04 -7.38
N ARG A 140 3.71 -52.08 -7.42
CA ARG A 140 3.70 -50.89 -6.54
C ARG A 140 2.97 -49.74 -7.21
N CYS A 141 2.10 -49.07 -6.46
CA CYS A 141 1.42 -47.86 -6.90
C CYS A 141 2.04 -46.62 -6.24
N LEU A 142 2.68 -45.76 -7.03
CA LEU A 142 3.18 -44.47 -6.57
C LEU A 142 2.13 -43.37 -6.75
N ILE A 143 1.93 -42.56 -5.72
CA ILE A 143 1.05 -41.39 -5.76
C ILE A 143 1.88 -40.17 -5.33
N PRO A 144 2.46 -39.43 -6.28
CA PRO A 144 3.28 -38.27 -5.95
C PRO A 144 2.39 -37.12 -5.50
N VAL A 145 2.57 -36.66 -4.26
CA VAL A 145 1.75 -35.61 -3.62
C VAL A 145 2.58 -34.71 -2.71
N PHE A 146 2.17 -33.46 -2.55
CA PHE A 146 2.73 -32.63 -1.47
C PHE A 146 2.26 -33.13 -0.11
N ALA A 147 3.10 -32.96 0.92
CA ALA A 147 2.81 -33.45 2.26
C ALA A 147 1.55 -32.79 2.88
N LEU A 148 1.19 -31.57 2.48
CA LEU A 148 0.06 -30.81 2.99
C LEU A 148 -0.85 -30.37 1.83
N GLY A 149 -2.16 -30.42 2.06
CA GLY A 149 -3.19 -30.00 1.12
C GLY A 149 -4.01 -31.19 0.64
N ARG A 150 -3.92 -31.51 -0.65
CA ARG A 150 -4.73 -32.57 -1.26
C ARG A 150 -4.38 -33.98 -0.80
N ALA A 151 -3.18 -34.20 -0.25
CA ALA A 151 -2.81 -35.51 0.31
C ALA A 151 -3.78 -35.97 1.40
N GLN A 152 -4.27 -35.05 2.24
CA GLN A 152 -5.22 -35.41 3.31
C GLN A 152 -6.55 -35.91 2.78
N GLU A 153 -7.03 -35.37 1.65
CA GLU A 153 -8.23 -35.87 0.96
C GLU A 153 -8.01 -37.30 0.43
N LEU A 154 -6.87 -37.53 -0.24
CA LEU A 154 -6.55 -38.83 -0.81
C LEU A 154 -6.36 -39.90 0.26
N LEU A 155 -5.77 -39.55 1.41
CA LEU A 155 -5.64 -40.45 2.56
C LEU A 155 -7.02 -40.88 3.10
N LEU A 156 -7.98 -39.96 3.19
CA LEU A 156 -9.36 -40.27 3.60
C LEU A 156 -10.07 -41.19 2.60
N ILE A 157 -9.89 -40.95 1.29
CA ILE A 157 -10.45 -41.81 0.24
C ILE A 157 -9.87 -43.22 0.33
N LEU A 158 -8.56 -43.34 0.49
CA LEU A 158 -7.87 -44.64 0.55
C LEU A 158 -8.22 -45.43 1.80
N ASP A 159 -8.25 -44.81 2.98
CA ASP A 159 -8.59 -45.51 4.22
C ASP A 159 -10.05 -46.01 4.18
N GLU A 160 -11.00 -45.19 3.70
CA GLU A 160 -12.39 -45.62 3.51
C GLU A 160 -12.51 -46.78 2.50
N TYR A 161 -11.75 -46.72 1.40
CA TYR A 161 -11.74 -47.77 0.39
C TYR A 161 -11.15 -49.08 0.93
N TRP A 162 -10.05 -49.03 1.69
CA TRP A 162 -9.43 -50.21 2.31
C TRP A 162 -10.33 -50.84 3.38
N ILE A 163 -11.04 -50.04 4.16
CA ILE A 163 -12.03 -50.55 5.14
C ILE A 163 -13.13 -51.33 4.42
N ALA A 164 -13.57 -50.85 3.25
CA ALA A 164 -14.63 -51.48 2.46
C ALA A 164 -14.20 -52.76 1.71
N HIS A 165 -12.88 -53.00 1.53
CA HIS A 165 -12.34 -54.09 0.71
C HIS A 165 -11.39 -54.99 1.53
N PRO A 166 -11.91 -56.03 2.23
CA PRO A 166 -11.11 -56.93 3.07
C PRO A 166 -9.94 -57.61 2.36
N GLU A 167 -10.05 -57.84 1.05
CA GLU A 167 -9.00 -58.43 0.23
C GLU A 167 -7.75 -57.54 0.10
N LEU A 168 -7.89 -56.21 0.25
CA LEU A 168 -6.79 -55.25 0.18
C LEU A 168 -6.15 -54.98 1.54
N GLN A 169 -6.77 -55.38 2.65
CA GLN A 169 -6.29 -55.03 4.00
C GLN A 169 -4.90 -55.59 4.35
N LYS A 170 -4.41 -56.59 3.60
CA LYS A 170 -3.05 -57.13 3.74
C LYS A 170 -1.99 -56.31 2.99
N ILE A 171 -2.41 -55.44 2.08
CA ILE A 171 -1.56 -54.61 1.24
C ILE A 171 -1.35 -53.27 1.95
N PRO A 172 -0.10 -52.91 2.30
CA PRO A 172 0.16 -51.71 3.07
C PRO A 172 0.01 -50.44 2.22
N ILE A 173 -0.52 -49.39 2.83
CA ILE A 173 -0.47 -48.02 2.31
C ILE A 173 0.54 -47.24 3.15
N TYR A 174 1.54 -46.69 2.48
CA TYR A 174 2.57 -45.87 3.11
C TYR A 174 2.39 -44.41 2.77
N TYR A 175 2.35 -43.57 3.80
CA TYR A 175 2.43 -42.12 3.68
C TYR A 175 3.81 -41.67 4.14
N ALA A 176 4.67 -41.37 3.18
CA ALA A 176 6.05 -41.02 3.45
C ALA A 176 6.24 -39.50 3.50
N SER A 177 6.23 -38.98 4.72
CA SER A 177 6.66 -37.61 4.99
C SER A 177 7.26 -37.52 6.38
N ALA A 178 8.49 -37.01 6.48
CA ALA A 178 9.14 -36.70 7.76
C ALA A 178 8.30 -35.71 8.61
N LEU A 179 7.39 -34.98 7.97
CA LEU A 179 6.50 -34.01 8.60
C LEU A 179 5.07 -34.53 8.76
N ALA A 180 4.71 -35.69 8.21
CA ALA A 180 3.38 -36.30 8.27
C ALA A 180 2.71 -36.16 9.64
N ARG A 181 3.42 -36.54 10.71
CA ARG A 181 2.90 -36.48 12.08
C ARG A 181 2.59 -35.05 12.53
N LYS A 182 3.44 -34.08 12.19
CA LYS A 182 3.20 -32.66 12.50
C LYS A 182 2.05 -32.12 11.66
N CYS A 183 1.99 -32.49 10.39
CA CYS A 183 0.89 -32.15 9.49
C CYS A 183 -0.46 -32.62 10.03
N MET A 184 -0.55 -33.88 10.46
CA MET A 184 -1.77 -34.44 11.05
C MET A 184 -2.20 -33.69 12.32
N SER A 185 -1.25 -33.33 13.20
CA SER A 185 -1.59 -32.55 14.40
C SER A 185 -2.21 -31.18 14.08
N VAL A 186 -1.79 -30.54 12.98
CA VAL A 186 -2.38 -29.27 12.53
C VAL A 186 -3.80 -29.48 12.03
N TYR A 187 -4.05 -30.51 11.22
CA TYR A 187 -5.40 -30.85 10.74
C TYR A 187 -6.34 -31.16 11.91
N GLN A 188 -5.88 -31.91 12.91
CA GLN A 188 -6.66 -32.22 14.12
C GLN A 188 -6.94 -30.97 14.97
N THR A 189 -5.98 -30.04 15.07
CA THR A 189 -6.15 -28.79 15.84
C THR A 189 -7.21 -27.88 15.24
N TYR A 190 -7.32 -27.84 13.91
CA TYR A 190 -8.24 -26.94 13.19
C TYR A 190 -9.48 -27.65 12.67
N ILE A 191 -9.92 -28.73 13.34
CA ILE A 191 -11.10 -29.50 12.93
C ILE A 191 -12.38 -28.67 12.88
N ASN A 192 -12.50 -27.64 13.73
CA ASN A 192 -13.64 -26.73 13.75
C ASN A 192 -13.78 -25.90 12.46
N MET A 193 -12.73 -25.83 11.64
CA MET A 193 -12.71 -25.13 10.35
C MET A 193 -12.93 -26.07 9.16
N MET A 194 -13.17 -27.36 9.41
CA MET A 194 -13.54 -28.37 8.41
C MET A 194 -15.06 -28.46 8.25
N ASN A 195 -15.53 -29.26 7.30
CA ASN A 195 -16.96 -29.44 7.03
C ASN A 195 -17.71 -30.13 8.19
N GLU A 196 -19.05 -30.09 8.12
CA GLU A 196 -19.92 -30.69 9.14
C GLU A 196 -19.71 -32.19 9.31
N ARG A 197 -19.45 -32.91 8.21
CA ARG A 197 -19.19 -34.36 8.22
C ARG A 197 -18.01 -34.70 9.13
N ILE A 198 -16.88 -34.03 8.96
CA ILE A 198 -15.67 -34.29 9.76
C ILE A 198 -15.86 -33.82 11.20
N ARG A 199 -16.52 -32.69 11.43
CA ARG A 199 -16.81 -32.22 12.80
C ARG A 199 -17.66 -33.24 13.56
N ALA A 200 -18.73 -33.76 12.94
CA ALA A 200 -19.57 -34.78 13.55
C ALA A 200 -18.85 -36.13 13.73
N GLN A 201 -17.99 -36.53 12.77
CA GLN A 201 -17.23 -37.76 12.88
C GLN A 201 -16.20 -37.69 14.02
N PHE A 202 -15.59 -36.53 14.25
CA PHE A 202 -14.58 -36.33 15.28
C PHE A 202 -15.09 -36.61 16.70
N ASP A 203 -16.37 -36.35 16.96
CA ASP A 203 -17.01 -36.67 18.25
C ASP A 203 -17.04 -38.18 18.55
N LEU A 204 -17.02 -39.01 17.49
CA LEU A 204 -16.99 -40.48 17.59
C LEU A 204 -15.56 -41.03 17.52
N SER A 205 -14.78 -40.56 16.54
CA SER A 205 -13.43 -41.03 16.27
C SER A 205 -12.68 -40.02 15.43
N ASN A 206 -11.36 -39.93 15.62
CA ASN A 206 -10.53 -39.03 14.83
C ASN A 206 -10.42 -39.52 13.37
N PRO A 207 -10.95 -38.78 12.37
CA PRO A 207 -10.95 -39.21 10.97
C PRO A 207 -9.55 -39.19 10.33
N PHE A 208 -8.60 -38.49 10.95
CA PHE A 208 -7.20 -38.45 10.51
C PHE A 208 -6.33 -39.49 11.26
N SER A 209 -6.94 -40.36 12.06
CA SER A 209 -6.30 -41.53 12.65
C SER A 209 -6.59 -42.75 11.78
N PHE A 210 -5.86 -42.86 10.68
CA PHE A 210 -6.04 -43.90 9.67
C PHE A 210 -5.73 -45.30 10.21
N LYS A 211 -6.51 -46.30 9.79
CA LYS A 211 -6.37 -47.69 10.25
C LYS A 211 -5.43 -48.50 9.36
N HIS A 212 -5.43 -48.22 8.06
CA HIS A 212 -4.69 -48.98 7.06
C HIS A 212 -3.51 -48.22 6.45
N ILE A 213 -3.17 -47.05 7.02
CA ILE A 213 -2.12 -46.18 6.51
C ILE A 213 -1.01 -46.03 7.54
N GLU A 214 0.20 -46.41 7.14
CA GLU A 214 1.40 -46.33 7.95
C GLU A 214 2.26 -45.14 7.54
N ASN A 215 2.77 -44.41 8.54
CA ASN A 215 3.68 -43.30 8.29
C ASN A 215 5.13 -43.79 8.27
N ILE A 216 5.85 -43.50 7.17
CA ILE A 216 7.27 -43.83 7.02
C ILE A 216 8.10 -42.55 6.99
N SER A 217 9.14 -42.49 7.83
CA SER A 217 10.02 -41.32 7.92
C SER A 217 11.04 -41.20 6.78
N GLY A 218 11.33 -42.28 6.06
CA GLY A 218 12.27 -42.31 4.94
C GLY A 218 12.43 -43.70 4.31
N ILE A 219 13.04 -43.76 3.12
CA ILE A 219 13.22 -44.97 2.31
C ILE A 219 13.97 -46.09 3.06
N GLU A 220 14.86 -45.75 3.99
CA GLU A 220 15.68 -46.72 4.74
C GLU A 220 14.86 -47.69 5.61
N ARG A 221 13.66 -47.25 6.04
CA ARG A 221 12.74 -48.09 6.82
C ARG A 221 11.75 -48.86 5.95
N PHE A 222 11.81 -48.68 4.64
CA PHE A 222 10.95 -49.34 3.69
C PHE A 222 11.66 -50.56 3.10
N THR A 223 11.13 -51.75 3.38
CA THR A 223 11.46 -52.98 2.67
C THR A 223 10.51 -53.14 1.49
N ASP A 224 11.08 -53.10 0.29
CA ASP A 224 10.34 -53.19 -0.97
C ASP A 224 9.96 -54.63 -1.31
N ASP A 225 9.04 -55.20 -0.52
CA ASP A 225 8.54 -56.57 -0.66
C ASP A 225 7.03 -56.60 -0.96
N GLY A 226 6.66 -57.20 -2.10
CA GLY A 226 5.28 -57.33 -2.54
C GLY A 226 4.61 -56.04 -3.04
N PRO A 227 3.29 -56.09 -3.32
CA PRO A 227 2.50 -54.93 -3.72
C PRO A 227 2.34 -53.94 -2.56
N CYS A 228 2.38 -52.65 -2.86
CA CYS A 228 2.13 -51.58 -1.90
C CYS A 228 1.59 -50.32 -2.59
N VAL A 229 0.98 -49.44 -1.81
CA VAL A 229 0.62 -48.07 -2.24
C VAL A 229 1.49 -47.08 -1.51
N PHE A 230 2.11 -46.16 -2.24
CA PHE A 230 3.10 -45.24 -1.68
C PHE A 230 2.77 -43.79 -2.04
N MET A 231 2.45 -42.99 -1.03
CA MET A 231 2.24 -41.55 -1.15
C MET A 231 3.50 -40.83 -0.71
N ALA A 232 4.15 -40.11 -1.63
CA ALA A 232 5.44 -39.47 -1.39
C ALA A 232 5.53 -38.07 -2.00
N SER A 233 6.29 -37.18 -1.36
CA SER A 233 6.59 -35.83 -1.85
C SER A 233 7.91 -35.75 -2.61
N PRO A 234 8.04 -34.75 -3.52
CA PRO A 234 7.07 -33.76 -4.00
C PRO A 234 6.11 -34.31 -5.07
N GLY A 235 5.00 -33.59 -5.31
CA GLY A 235 3.96 -34.01 -6.28
C GLY A 235 4.40 -34.01 -7.74
N MET A 236 5.36 -33.17 -8.12
CA MET A 236 5.77 -32.98 -9.52
C MET A 236 7.02 -33.79 -9.93
N LEU A 237 7.48 -34.72 -9.08
CA LEU A 237 8.61 -35.64 -9.35
C LEU A 237 9.96 -34.95 -9.69
N GLN A 238 10.18 -33.73 -9.20
CA GLN A 238 11.42 -33.00 -9.50
C GLN A 238 12.64 -33.57 -8.77
N SER A 239 12.49 -33.90 -7.49
CA SER A 239 13.55 -34.40 -6.60
C SER A 239 12.95 -35.20 -5.46
N GLY A 240 13.73 -35.54 -4.43
CA GLY A 240 13.21 -36.15 -3.20
C GLY A 240 12.71 -37.59 -3.36
N LEU A 241 11.90 -38.02 -2.39
CA LEU A 241 11.51 -39.42 -2.25
C LEU A 241 10.59 -39.90 -3.37
N SER A 242 9.64 -39.07 -3.82
CA SER A 242 8.76 -39.44 -4.93
C SER A 242 9.54 -39.69 -6.22
N ARG A 243 10.56 -38.88 -6.50
CA ARG A 243 11.47 -39.07 -7.64
C ARG A 243 12.30 -40.35 -7.50
N GLN A 244 12.89 -40.60 -6.33
CA GLN A 244 13.68 -41.82 -6.09
C GLN A 244 12.86 -43.10 -6.27
N LEU A 245 11.63 -43.12 -5.74
CA LEU A 245 10.71 -44.25 -5.91
C LEU A 245 10.26 -44.42 -7.36
N PHE A 246 9.95 -43.32 -8.04
CA PHE A 246 9.58 -43.34 -9.45
C PHE A 246 10.70 -43.97 -10.30
N GLU A 247 11.94 -43.51 -10.15
CA GLU A 247 13.09 -44.06 -10.88
C GLU A 247 13.32 -45.53 -10.60
N ARG A 248 13.11 -45.97 -9.34
CA ARG A 248 13.24 -47.38 -8.95
C ARG A 248 12.16 -48.27 -9.58
N TRP A 249 10.96 -47.74 -9.82
CA TRP A 249 9.80 -48.53 -10.23
C TRP A 249 9.43 -48.38 -11.71
N CYS A 250 9.97 -47.38 -12.42
CA CYS A 250 9.56 -47.01 -13.79
C CYS A 250 9.74 -48.10 -14.85
N SER A 251 10.77 -48.95 -14.73
CA SER A 251 11.07 -49.98 -15.73
C SER A 251 10.20 -51.25 -15.65
N ASP A 252 9.41 -51.40 -14.59
CA ASP A 252 8.55 -52.57 -14.39
C ASP A 252 7.09 -52.26 -14.71
N LYS A 253 6.56 -52.97 -15.71
CA LYS A 253 5.18 -52.86 -16.20
C LYS A 253 4.11 -53.22 -15.17
N MET A 254 4.46 -53.94 -14.11
CA MET A 254 3.53 -54.28 -13.04
C MET A 254 3.23 -53.04 -12.18
N ASN A 255 4.16 -52.09 -12.09
CA ASN A 255 3.98 -50.89 -11.29
C ASN A 255 3.07 -49.86 -11.98
N GLY A 256 2.67 -48.84 -11.22
CA GLY A 256 1.90 -47.73 -11.74
C GLY A 256 2.16 -46.44 -10.96
N VAL A 257 1.92 -45.30 -11.63
CA VAL A 257 1.92 -43.98 -11.00
C VAL A 257 0.56 -43.32 -11.25
N VAL A 258 -0.07 -42.87 -10.17
CA VAL A 258 -1.33 -42.12 -10.23
C VAL A 258 -1.05 -40.68 -9.85
N ILE A 259 -1.13 -39.78 -10.82
CA ILE A 259 -0.82 -38.36 -10.66
C ILE A 259 -2.10 -37.61 -10.30
N PRO A 260 -2.23 -37.07 -9.06
CA PRO A 260 -3.49 -36.55 -8.57
C PRO A 260 -3.65 -35.03 -8.72
N GLY A 261 -2.61 -34.29 -9.12
CA GLY A 261 -2.62 -32.83 -9.12
C GLY A 261 -2.27 -32.21 -10.46
N TYR A 262 -2.56 -30.91 -10.61
CA TYR A 262 -2.11 -30.11 -11.75
C TYR A 262 -0.58 -30.08 -11.80
N ASN A 263 -0.01 -30.29 -13.00
CA ASN A 263 1.43 -30.30 -13.22
C ASN A 263 1.83 -29.12 -14.10
N VAL A 264 2.83 -28.38 -13.64
CA VAL A 264 3.40 -27.24 -14.37
C VAL A 264 4.27 -27.76 -15.52
N GLU A 265 4.30 -27.02 -16.62
CA GLU A 265 5.20 -27.28 -17.75
C GLU A 265 6.67 -27.29 -17.31
N GLY A 266 7.47 -28.17 -17.92
CA GLY A 266 8.88 -28.37 -17.55
C GLY A 266 9.10 -29.28 -16.34
N THR A 267 8.06 -29.91 -15.79
CA THR A 267 8.18 -30.89 -14.71
C THR A 267 8.20 -32.33 -15.22
N LEU A 268 8.89 -33.24 -14.51
CA LEU A 268 8.89 -34.66 -14.86
C LEU A 268 7.47 -35.23 -14.84
N ALA A 269 6.66 -34.87 -13.83
CA ALA A 269 5.27 -35.31 -13.76
C ALA A 269 4.44 -34.89 -14.98
N LYS A 270 4.70 -33.69 -15.54
CA LYS A 270 4.06 -33.26 -16.80
C LYS A 270 4.59 -34.00 -18.01
N HIS A 271 5.89 -34.27 -18.07
CA HIS A 271 6.53 -34.99 -19.18
C HIS A 271 6.04 -36.44 -19.29
N ILE A 272 5.92 -37.17 -18.18
CA ILE A 272 5.48 -38.58 -18.21
C ILE A 272 4.01 -38.75 -18.60
N MET A 273 3.20 -37.68 -18.54
CA MET A 273 1.82 -37.70 -19.04
C MET A 273 1.73 -37.81 -20.55
N SER A 274 2.81 -37.52 -21.30
CA SER A 274 2.86 -37.79 -22.75
C SER A 274 3.32 -39.21 -23.08
N GLU A 275 3.50 -40.07 -22.06
CA GLU A 275 3.94 -41.47 -22.19
C GLU A 275 5.20 -41.65 -23.07
N PRO A 276 6.33 -41.01 -22.72
CA PRO A 276 7.58 -41.20 -23.46
C PRO A 276 8.12 -42.63 -23.30
N ASP A 277 8.85 -43.14 -24.30
CA ASP A 277 9.45 -44.49 -24.25
C ASP A 277 10.53 -44.61 -23.15
N GLU A 278 11.28 -43.53 -22.91
CA GLU A 278 12.36 -43.46 -21.92
C GLU A 278 12.25 -42.18 -21.08
N ILE A 279 12.76 -42.25 -19.85
CA ILE A 279 12.94 -41.10 -18.96
C ILE A 279 14.39 -40.99 -18.52
N THR A 280 14.89 -39.76 -18.37
CA THR A 280 16.23 -39.50 -17.85
C THR A 280 16.22 -39.43 -16.33
N ARG A 281 16.98 -40.32 -15.69
CA ARG A 281 17.18 -40.34 -14.24
C ARG A 281 18.06 -39.18 -13.78
N THR A 282 18.09 -38.95 -12.47
CA THR A 282 18.86 -37.87 -11.85
C THR A 282 20.37 -38.08 -12.01
N ASP A 283 20.83 -39.32 -12.21
CA ASP A 283 22.22 -39.68 -12.52
C ASP A 283 22.57 -39.53 -14.02
N GLY A 284 21.65 -39.06 -14.86
CA GLY A 284 21.85 -38.87 -16.30
C GLY A 284 21.62 -40.12 -17.14
N VAL A 285 21.24 -41.25 -16.52
CA VAL A 285 20.98 -42.50 -17.24
C VAL A 285 19.54 -42.52 -17.75
N ASN A 286 19.35 -42.87 -19.02
CA ASN A 286 18.01 -43.13 -19.57
C ASN A 286 17.53 -44.52 -19.17
N VAL A 287 16.27 -44.62 -18.76
CA VAL A 287 15.61 -45.88 -18.41
C VAL A 287 14.25 -45.96 -19.09
N PRO A 288 13.80 -47.17 -19.48
CA PRO A 288 12.51 -47.33 -20.13
C PRO A 288 11.36 -47.05 -19.16
N LEU A 289 10.31 -46.40 -19.66
CA LEU A 289 9.07 -46.15 -18.94
C LEU A 289 8.05 -47.23 -19.30
N HIS A 290 7.95 -48.27 -18.46
CA HIS A 290 7.00 -49.36 -18.66
C HIS A 290 5.82 -49.33 -17.67
N LEU A 291 5.98 -48.66 -16.52
CA LEU A 291 4.89 -48.55 -15.55
C LEU A 291 3.69 -47.80 -16.14
N THR A 292 2.50 -48.07 -15.62
CA THR A 292 1.28 -47.39 -16.11
C THR A 292 1.19 -45.98 -15.54
N VAL A 293 1.04 -44.96 -16.38
CA VAL A 293 0.81 -43.58 -15.94
C VAL A 293 -0.69 -43.29 -15.98
N THR A 294 -1.27 -42.86 -14.87
CA THR A 294 -2.68 -42.48 -14.81
C THR A 294 -2.83 -41.10 -14.21
N TYR A 295 -3.53 -40.20 -14.91
CA TYR A 295 -3.88 -38.89 -14.40
C TYR A 295 -5.33 -38.88 -13.88
N VAL A 296 -5.53 -38.42 -12.64
CA VAL A 296 -6.87 -38.23 -12.04
C VAL A 296 -6.87 -36.93 -11.24
N SER A 297 -7.62 -35.91 -11.67
CA SER A 297 -7.48 -34.58 -11.06
C SER A 297 -8.18 -34.41 -9.71
N PHE A 298 -7.41 -34.26 -8.64
CA PHE A 298 -7.81 -33.86 -7.29
C PHE A 298 -7.27 -32.48 -6.91
N SER A 299 -6.98 -31.64 -7.88
CA SER A 299 -6.33 -30.33 -7.67
C SER A 299 -7.17 -29.33 -6.85
N ALA A 300 -8.47 -29.61 -6.65
CA ALA A 300 -9.43 -28.77 -5.91
C ALA A 300 -9.41 -27.29 -6.32
N HIS A 301 -9.29 -27.02 -7.62
CA HIS A 301 -9.53 -25.69 -8.19
C HIS A 301 -10.90 -25.69 -8.86
N SER A 302 -11.51 -24.52 -8.91
CA SER A 302 -12.78 -24.33 -9.61
C SER A 302 -12.63 -24.55 -11.10
N ASP A 303 -13.56 -25.30 -11.70
CA ASP A 303 -13.63 -25.48 -13.15
C ASP A 303 -14.39 -24.32 -13.82
N PHE A 304 -14.60 -24.40 -15.13
CA PHE A 304 -15.31 -23.38 -15.88
C PHE A 304 -16.73 -23.13 -15.36
N LEU A 305 -17.47 -24.19 -15.02
CA LEU A 305 -18.86 -24.08 -14.56
C LEU A 305 -18.91 -23.38 -13.20
N GLN A 306 -18.08 -23.82 -12.25
CA GLN A 306 -17.98 -23.24 -10.91
C GLN A 306 -17.51 -21.79 -10.95
N THR A 307 -16.50 -21.48 -11.77
CA THR A 307 -15.99 -20.11 -11.95
C THR A 307 -17.07 -19.22 -12.56
N SER A 308 -17.78 -19.72 -13.57
CA SER A 308 -18.83 -18.96 -14.23
C SER A 308 -20.04 -18.74 -13.32
N GLU A 309 -20.45 -19.73 -12.53
CA GLU A 309 -21.50 -19.61 -11.52
C GLU A 309 -21.11 -18.60 -10.43
N PHE A 310 -19.87 -18.65 -9.95
CA PHE A 310 -19.38 -17.70 -8.95
C PHE A 310 -19.40 -16.25 -9.46
N ILE A 311 -18.94 -16.00 -10.70
CA ILE A 311 -19.04 -14.68 -11.33
C ILE A 311 -20.51 -14.25 -11.49
N GLN A 312 -21.39 -15.20 -11.83
CA GLN A 312 -22.82 -14.96 -11.94
C GLN A 312 -23.46 -14.66 -10.59
N GLU A 313 -23.00 -15.20 -9.47
CA GLU A 313 -23.55 -14.84 -8.15
C GLU A 313 -23.09 -13.45 -7.71
N ILE A 314 -21.81 -13.14 -7.90
CA ILE A 314 -21.18 -11.89 -7.45
C ILE A 314 -21.58 -10.68 -8.32
N HIS A 315 -21.83 -10.89 -9.61
CA HIS A 315 -22.12 -9.84 -10.60
C HIS A 315 -21.13 -8.65 -10.58
N PRO A 316 -19.80 -8.87 -10.61
CA PRO A 316 -18.84 -7.78 -10.52
C PRO A 316 -18.77 -6.99 -11.85
N PRO A 317 -18.68 -5.65 -11.82
CA PRO A 317 -18.43 -4.85 -13.02
C PRO A 317 -17.08 -5.15 -13.69
N HIS A 318 -16.05 -5.45 -12.89
CA HIS A 318 -14.69 -5.72 -13.34
C HIS A 318 -14.19 -7.06 -12.85
N VAL A 319 -13.67 -7.89 -13.76
CA VAL A 319 -13.04 -9.18 -13.47
C VAL A 319 -11.60 -9.16 -13.97
N VAL A 320 -10.65 -9.52 -13.11
CA VAL A 320 -9.23 -9.68 -13.42
C VAL A 320 -8.87 -11.15 -13.26
N LEU A 321 -8.59 -11.82 -14.36
CA LEU A 321 -8.14 -13.20 -14.37
C LEU A 321 -6.64 -13.26 -14.08
N VAL A 322 -6.26 -14.08 -13.12
CA VAL A 322 -4.87 -14.35 -12.71
C VAL A 322 -4.65 -15.85 -12.56
N HIS A 323 -3.43 -16.28 -12.26
CA HIS A 323 -3.11 -17.68 -11.90
C HIS A 323 -3.70 -18.71 -12.88
N GLY A 324 -3.20 -18.71 -14.12
CA GLY A 324 -3.59 -19.66 -15.17
C GLY A 324 -2.66 -19.57 -16.37
N ASP A 325 -2.66 -20.62 -17.20
CA ASP A 325 -1.90 -20.61 -18.45
C ASP A 325 -2.43 -19.51 -19.40
N ALA A 326 -1.55 -18.86 -20.15
CA ALA A 326 -1.91 -17.72 -20.99
C ALA A 326 -2.96 -18.08 -22.06
N ASN A 327 -2.89 -19.28 -22.64
CA ASN A 327 -3.84 -19.71 -23.67
C ASN A 327 -5.19 -20.07 -23.05
N GLU A 328 -5.18 -20.83 -21.96
CA GLU A 328 -6.40 -21.23 -21.25
C GLU A 328 -7.12 -20.03 -20.61
N MET A 329 -6.37 -19.06 -20.08
CA MET A 329 -6.92 -17.80 -19.57
C MET A 329 -7.56 -16.95 -20.68
N SER A 330 -6.98 -16.93 -21.89
CA SER A 330 -7.56 -16.26 -23.06
C SER A 330 -8.86 -16.92 -23.54
N ARG A 331 -8.90 -18.27 -23.53
CA ARG A 331 -10.11 -19.06 -23.81
C ARG A 331 -11.21 -18.81 -22.78
N LEU A 332 -10.85 -18.76 -21.50
CA LEU A 332 -11.76 -18.44 -20.41
C LEU A 332 -12.34 -17.04 -20.58
N LYS A 333 -11.50 -16.03 -20.84
CA LYS A 333 -11.94 -14.66 -21.12
C LYS A 333 -12.97 -14.62 -22.25
N THR A 334 -12.69 -15.28 -23.37
CA THR A 334 -13.58 -15.31 -24.55
C THR A 334 -14.93 -15.93 -24.20
N SER A 335 -14.92 -17.04 -23.45
CA SER A 335 -16.12 -17.75 -23.02
C SER A 335 -16.96 -16.92 -22.03
N LEU A 336 -16.31 -16.22 -21.10
CA LEU A 336 -16.98 -15.34 -20.15
C LEU A 336 -17.55 -14.08 -20.81
N ILE A 337 -16.86 -13.46 -21.78
CA ILE A 337 -17.39 -12.32 -22.56
C ILE A 337 -18.63 -12.73 -23.35
N ALA A 338 -18.63 -13.93 -23.93
CA ALA A 338 -19.78 -14.46 -24.65
C ALA A 338 -21.00 -14.65 -23.73
N LYS A 339 -20.78 -15.05 -22.46
CA LYS A 339 -21.84 -15.25 -21.46
C LYS A 339 -22.29 -13.95 -20.78
N PHE A 340 -21.37 -13.04 -20.48
CA PHE A 340 -21.62 -11.82 -19.72
C PHE A 340 -21.27 -10.58 -20.54
N LYS A 341 -22.27 -9.97 -21.18
CA LYS A 341 -22.08 -8.80 -22.06
C LYS A 341 -21.70 -7.50 -21.32
N THR A 342 -21.99 -7.41 -20.03
CA THR A 342 -21.88 -6.18 -19.23
C THR A 342 -20.63 -6.13 -18.35
N ILE A 343 -19.84 -7.21 -18.29
CA ILE A 343 -18.68 -7.33 -17.39
C ILE A 343 -17.40 -7.02 -18.18
N ASN A 344 -16.52 -6.20 -17.61
CA ASN A 344 -15.19 -5.96 -18.17
C ASN A 344 -14.20 -7.01 -17.66
N ILE A 345 -13.67 -7.84 -18.57
CA ILE A 345 -12.79 -8.97 -18.23
C ILE A 345 -11.37 -8.71 -18.74
N MET A 346 -10.41 -8.78 -17.82
CA MET A 346 -9.00 -8.45 -18.04
C MET A 346 -8.09 -9.64 -17.73
N THR A 347 -7.00 -9.76 -18.49
CA THR A 347 -6.01 -10.85 -18.40
C THR A 347 -4.60 -10.23 -18.42
N PRO A 348 -4.21 -9.48 -17.36
CA PRO A 348 -2.94 -8.76 -17.36
C PRO A 348 -1.76 -9.73 -17.33
N LYS A 349 -0.71 -9.41 -18.11
CA LYS A 349 0.59 -10.09 -17.99
C LYS A 349 1.32 -9.58 -16.76
N ASN A 350 2.34 -10.31 -16.30
CA ASN A 350 3.28 -9.81 -15.30
C ASN A 350 3.79 -8.42 -15.73
N THR A 351 3.91 -7.51 -14.76
CA THR A 351 4.29 -6.08 -14.91
C THR A 351 3.30 -5.18 -15.64
N HIS A 352 2.19 -5.70 -16.18
CA HIS A 352 1.15 -4.89 -16.80
C HIS A 352 0.27 -4.22 -15.73
N ILE A 353 0.13 -2.90 -15.80
CA ILE A 353 -0.70 -2.13 -14.85
C ILE A 353 -2.14 -2.09 -15.37
N VAL A 354 -3.09 -2.51 -14.53
CA VAL A 354 -4.52 -2.34 -14.78
C VAL A 354 -4.99 -1.06 -14.10
N GLN A 355 -5.45 -0.08 -14.89
CA GLN A 355 -5.98 1.19 -14.38
C GLN A 355 -7.50 1.18 -14.43
N MET A 356 -8.13 1.60 -13.33
CA MET A 356 -9.59 1.73 -13.21
C MET A 356 -9.91 3.03 -12.50
N GLU A 357 -10.95 3.72 -12.97
CA GLU A 357 -11.40 4.99 -12.38
C GLU A 357 -12.69 4.78 -11.61
N PHE A 358 -12.68 5.15 -10.32
CA PHE A 358 -13.85 5.09 -9.45
C PHE A 358 -14.22 6.51 -9.03
N ARG A 359 -15.47 6.90 -9.29
CA ARG A 359 -16.03 8.15 -8.74
C ARG A 359 -16.44 7.89 -7.30
N ALA A 360 -15.54 8.18 -6.37
CA ALA A 360 -15.89 8.18 -4.96
C ALA A 360 -16.58 9.50 -4.60
N GLU A 361 -17.89 9.47 -4.36
CA GLU A 361 -18.58 10.57 -3.69
C GLU A 361 -18.02 10.70 -2.28
N LYS A 362 -17.42 11.85 -1.97
CA LYS A 362 -16.89 12.10 -0.62
C LYS A 362 -18.04 12.44 0.30
N VAL A 363 -18.44 11.48 1.12
CA VAL A 363 -19.47 11.67 2.14
C VAL A 363 -18.83 12.21 3.42
N ALA A 364 -19.26 13.40 3.85
CA ALA A 364 -18.90 13.96 5.14
C ALA A 364 -20.08 13.90 6.11
N LYS A 365 -19.88 13.32 7.29
CA LYS A 365 -20.91 13.22 8.34
C LYS A 365 -20.82 14.42 9.28
N MET A 366 -21.94 15.12 9.51
CA MET A 366 -21.99 16.17 10.52
C MET A 366 -22.13 15.57 11.91
N LEU A 367 -21.34 16.05 12.88
CA LEU A 367 -21.37 15.60 14.27
C LEU A 367 -21.54 16.79 15.22
N GLY A 368 -22.08 16.54 16.41
CA GLY A 368 -22.23 17.55 17.46
C GLY A 368 -23.29 18.62 17.17
N ALA A 369 -23.04 19.85 17.60
CA ALA A 369 -23.96 20.98 17.51
C ALA A 369 -24.37 21.31 16.06
N ILE A 370 -23.50 21.04 15.08
CA ILE A 370 -23.82 21.24 13.66
C ILE A 370 -24.92 20.28 13.20
N ALA A 371 -24.98 19.06 13.75
CA ALA A 371 -25.98 18.06 13.42
C ALA A 371 -27.37 18.34 14.02
N ALA A 372 -27.48 19.28 14.97
CA ALA A 372 -28.74 19.60 15.65
C ALA A 372 -29.80 20.16 14.70
N ASN A 373 -29.38 20.83 13.62
CA ASN A 373 -30.27 21.32 12.57
C ASN A 373 -29.96 20.61 11.26
N PRO A 374 -30.88 19.79 10.71
CA PRO A 374 -30.65 19.13 9.44
C PRO A 374 -30.42 20.18 8.33
N PRO A 375 -29.49 19.92 7.41
CA PRO A 375 -29.15 20.86 6.35
C PRO A 375 -30.34 21.00 5.41
N ARG A 376 -30.66 22.23 5.04
CA ARG A 376 -31.61 22.54 3.95
C ARG A 376 -30.82 22.90 2.71
N GLU A 377 -31.38 22.59 1.55
CA GLU A 377 -30.78 22.93 0.26
C GLU A 377 -30.44 24.43 0.21
N SER A 378 -29.25 24.76 -0.31
CA SER A 378 -28.70 26.13 -0.38
C SER A 378 -28.32 26.82 0.95
N LYS A 379 -28.43 26.17 2.12
CA LYS A 379 -27.94 26.74 3.38
C LYS A 379 -26.42 26.54 3.51
N LYS A 380 -25.68 27.63 3.77
CA LYS A 380 -24.25 27.55 4.07
C LYS A 380 -24.03 26.81 5.40
N ILE A 381 -23.14 25.82 5.36
CA ILE A 381 -22.69 25.08 6.55
C ILE A 381 -21.26 25.51 6.81
N ALA A 382 -20.98 25.96 8.04
CA ALA A 382 -19.64 26.33 8.49
C ALA A 382 -19.23 25.41 9.64
N GLY A 383 -18.03 24.86 9.56
CA GLY A 383 -17.49 23.94 10.54
C GLY A 383 -16.09 23.51 10.17
N LEU A 384 -15.43 22.78 11.08
CA LEU A 384 -14.14 22.17 10.85
C LEU A 384 -14.33 20.82 10.16
N LEU A 385 -13.68 20.62 9.01
CA LEU A 385 -13.62 19.32 8.34
C LEU A 385 -12.48 18.50 8.95
N VAL A 386 -12.82 17.51 9.76
CA VAL A 386 -11.89 16.53 10.30
C VAL A 386 -11.87 15.31 9.41
N THR A 387 -10.71 15.05 8.81
CA THR A 387 -10.50 13.84 7.99
C THR A 387 -9.61 12.87 8.76
N LYS A 388 -10.11 11.65 8.95
CA LYS A 388 -9.33 10.51 9.45
C LYS A 388 -9.39 9.42 8.40
N ASP A 389 -8.26 9.14 7.77
CA ASP A 389 -8.14 8.24 6.62
C ASP A 389 -9.11 8.65 5.49
N PHE A 390 -10.09 7.80 5.17
CA PHE A 390 -11.14 8.07 4.17
C PHE A 390 -12.47 8.56 4.79
N THR A 391 -12.52 8.74 6.11
CA THR A 391 -13.72 9.22 6.80
C THR A 391 -13.65 10.72 7.01
N HIS A 392 -14.71 11.41 6.60
CA HIS A 392 -14.82 12.86 6.70
C HIS A 392 -15.92 13.21 7.70
N HIS A 393 -15.61 14.07 8.67
CA HIS A 393 -16.56 14.58 9.64
C HIS A 393 -16.55 16.10 9.64
N ILE A 394 -17.72 16.73 9.71
CA ILE A 394 -17.86 18.18 9.87
C ILE A 394 -18.31 18.44 11.30
N ILE A 395 -17.51 19.19 12.06
CA ILE A 395 -17.67 19.37 13.50
C ILE A 395 -17.57 20.87 13.84
N ALA A 396 -18.32 21.32 14.85
CA ALA A 396 -18.15 22.68 15.37
C ALA A 396 -16.78 22.82 16.05
N PRO A 397 -16.12 24.00 16.00
CA PRO A 397 -14.89 24.23 16.76
C PRO A 397 -15.05 23.89 18.25
N SER A 398 -16.16 24.25 18.87
CA SER A 398 -16.45 23.92 20.28
C SER A 398 -16.41 22.42 20.57
N ASP A 399 -16.82 21.58 19.62
CA ASP A 399 -17.02 20.15 19.81
C ASP A 399 -15.79 19.32 19.41
N LEU A 400 -14.72 19.96 18.93
CA LEU A 400 -13.54 19.26 18.42
C LEU A 400 -12.93 18.32 19.46
N HIS A 401 -12.86 18.74 20.72
CA HIS A 401 -12.32 17.95 21.83
C HIS A 401 -13.20 16.76 22.25
N ASN A 402 -14.50 16.78 21.90
CA ASN A 402 -15.44 15.71 22.22
C ASN A 402 -15.32 14.54 21.24
N TYR A 403 -14.95 14.82 19.99
CA TYR A 403 -14.94 13.84 18.90
C TYR A 403 -13.54 13.53 18.37
N THR A 404 -12.52 14.28 18.78
CA THR A 404 -11.13 14.08 18.37
C THR A 404 -10.19 14.18 19.56
N ASN A 405 -9.00 13.60 19.44
CA ASN A 405 -7.93 13.75 20.42
C ASN A 405 -7.25 15.13 20.36
N LEU A 406 -7.73 16.03 19.49
CA LEU A 406 -7.18 17.37 19.34
C LEU A 406 -7.76 18.27 20.42
N LYS A 407 -6.87 18.94 21.16
CA LYS A 407 -7.24 20.00 22.10
C LYS A 407 -7.08 21.34 21.42
N ILE A 408 -8.06 22.22 21.65
CA ILE A 408 -7.96 23.61 21.23
C ILE A 408 -7.15 24.34 22.29
N ASN A 409 -6.03 24.93 21.87
CA ASN A 409 -5.24 25.81 22.70
C ASN A 409 -5.30 27.21 22.09
N THR A 410 -5.49 28.21 22.95
CA THR A 410 -5.35 29.62 22.58
C THR A 410 -3.98 30.09 23.06
N ILE A 411 -3.21 30.72 22.18
CA ILE A 411 -1.91 31.27 22.54
C ILE A 411 -2.13 32.69 23.03
N LYS A 412 -1.88 32.94 24.31
CA LYS A 412 -1.84 34.31 24.84
C LYS A 412 -0.44 34.87 24.69
N GLN A 413 -0.33 36.00 24.00
CA GLN A 413 0.91 36.74 23.90
C GLN A 413 0.88 37.91 24.86
N LYS A 414 2.07 38.19 25.42
CA LYS A 414 2.30 39.30 26.35
C LYS A 414 3.61 39.95 25.97
N GLN A 415 3.56 41.24 25.67
CA GLN A 415 4.73 42.03 25.34
C GLN A 415 4.82 43.24 26.26
N THR A 416 6.04 43.53 26.71
CA THR A 416 6.32 44.70 27.53
C THR A 416 7.21 45.64 26.74
N VAL A 417 6.75 46.88 26.57
CA VAL A 417 7.45 47.93 25.82
C VAL A 417 7.80 49.06 26.78
N PRO A 418 9.06 49.54 26.82
CA PRO A 418 9.43 50.71 27.61
C PRO A 418 8.61 51.94 27.22
N PHE A 419 8.11 52.68 28.21
CA PHE A 419 7.31 53.87 27.97
C PHE A 419 7.35 54.79 29.19
N ALA A 420 7.98 55.96 29.03
CA ALA A 420 8.17 56.93 30.10
C ALA A 420 7.17 58.09 30.04
N GLN A 421 6.36 58.19 28.98
CA GLN A 421 5.42 59.28 28.77
C GLN A 421 4.14 59.16 29.62
N LYS A 422 3.36 60.25 29.68
CA LYS A 422 2.11 60.32 30.44
C LYS A 422 1.01 59.47 29.79
N TYR A 423 0.21 58.80 30.62
CA TYR A 423 -0.95 58.00 30.19
C TYR A 423 -1.91 58.73 29.24
N LEU A 424 -2.16 60.03 29.48
CA LEU A 424 -3.08 60.84 28.67
C LEU A 424 -2.64 60.96 27.20
N LEU A 425 -1.32 60.92 26.93
CA LEU A 425 -0.80 60.95 25.57
C LEU A 425 -1.01 59.61 24.85
N LEU A 426 -0.85 58.50 25.58
CA LEU A 426 -1.09 57.17 25.05
C LEU A 426 -2.58 56.93 24.72
N SER A 427 -3.46 57.24 25.68
CA SER A 427 -4.93 57.09 25.50
C SER A 427 -5.45 57.93 24.34
N SER A 428 -5.12 59.22 24.30
CA SER A 428 -5.59 60.11 23.21
C SER A 428 -5.06 59.73 21.83
N THR A 429 -3.85 59.18 21.71
CA THR A 429 -3.30 58.74 20.41
C THR A 429 -3.94 57.43 19.96
N LEU A 430 -4.22 56.52 20.89
CA LEU A 430 -4.94 55.28 20.58
C LEU A 430 -6.40 55.54 20.19
N GLU A 431 -7.07 56.48 20.87
CA GLU A 431 -8.44 56.90 20.57
C GLU A 431 -8.57 57.55 19.18
N GLN A 432 -7.49 58.17 18.66
CA GLN A 432 -7.49 58.72 17.29
C GLN A 432 -7.36 57.66 16.21
N LEU A 433 -6.83 56.47 16.52
CA LEU A 433 -6.52 55.42 15.56
C LEU A 433 -7.47 54.22 15.65
N TYR A 434 -8.09 53.99 16.81
CA TYR A 434 -8.95 52.86 17.07
C TYR A 434 -10.33 53.33 17.59
N ASP A 435 -11.39 52.94 16.88
CA ASP A 435 -12.76 53.39 17.17
C ASP A 435 -13.39 52.66 18.37
N GLU A 436 -12.95 51.43 18.68
CA GLU A 436 -13.47 50.62 19.79
C GLU A 436 -12.45 50.48 20.92
N MET A 437 -12.52 51.42 21.86
CA MET A 437 -11.63 51.51 23.01
C MET A 437 -12.42 51.58 24.32
N GLU A 438 -12.11 50.70 25.27
CA GLU A 438 -12.68 50.72 26.63
C GLU A 438 -11.57 51.00 27.67
N GLU A 439 -11.70 52.12 28.38
CA GLU A 439 -10.81 52.42 29.51
C GLU A 439 -11.33 51.79 30.81
N SER A 440 -10.42 51.18 31.55
CA SER A 440 -10.68 50.54 32.83
C SER A 440 -9.49 50.72 33.75
N LYS A 441 -9.60 50.24 34.99
CA LYS A 441 -8.46 50.10 35.89
C LYS A 441 -8.33 48.65 36.35
N THR A 442 -7.10 48.19 36.54
CA THR A 442 -6.85 46.89 37.16
C THR A 442 -7.21 46.91 38.65
N LYS A 443 -7.23 45.73 39.29
CA LYS A 443 -7.43 45.59 40.74
C LYS A 443 -6.39 46.34 41.58
N ASP A 444 -5.24 46.67 40.99
CA ASP A 444 -4.14 47.41 41.62
C ASP A 444 -4.17 48.91 41.23
N ASP A 445 -5.32 49.42 40.77
CA ASP A 445 -5.57 50.82 40.36
C ASP A 445 -4.68 51.33 39.20
N LYS A 446 -4.11 50.41 38.40
CA LYS A 446 -3.35 50.74 37.19
C LYS A 446 -4.30 50.99 36.01
N PRO A 447 -4.09 52.04 35.19
CA PRO A 447 -4.97 52.31 34.07
C PRO A 447 -4.76 51.28 32.94
N THR A 448 -5.86 50.78 32.42
CA THR A 448 -5.92 49.77 31.36
C THR A 448 -6.81 50.21 30.22
N ILE A 449 -6.37 49.93 29.00
CA ILE A 449 -7.09 50.20 27.76
C ILE A 449 -7.36 48.87 27.08
N LYS A 450 -8.61 48.62 26.70
CA LYS A 450 -8.99 47.42 25.95
C LYS A 450 -9.42 47.82 24.55
N ILE A 451 -8.77 47.25 23.53
CA ILE A 451 -9.02 47.56 22.11
C ILE A 451 -9.68 46.34 21.45
N TYR A 452 -10.78 46.56 20.72
CA TYR A 452 -11.60 45.53 20.04
C TYR A 452 -11.99 44.34 20.93
N GLY A 453 -12.09 44.55 22.25
CA GLY A 453 -12.44 43.51 23.20
C GLY A 453 -11.45 42.35 23.36
N SER A 454 -10.31 42.36 22.65
CA SER A 454 -9.34 41.25 22.58
C SER A 454 -7.91 41.62 22.96
N ILE A 455 -7.53 42.91 22.85
CA ILE A 455 -6.18 43.38 23.18
C ILE A 455 -6.25 44.24 24.44
N LEU A 456 -5.49 43.88 25.45
CA LEU A 456 -5.42 44.55 26.74
C LEU A 456 -4.08 45.26 26.90
N ILE A 457 -4.13 46.58 27.07
CA ILE A 457 -2.96 47.42 27.31
C ILE A 457 -3.00 47.86 28.76
N THR A 458 -1.96 47.55 29.53
CA THR A 458 -1.80 47.96 30.93
C THR A 458 -0.65 48.94 31.04
N TYR A 459 -0.94 50.15 31.51
CA TYR A 459 0.08 51.18 31.71
C TYR A 459 0.69 51.06 33.11
N ASN A 460 2.00 50.83 33.19
CA ASN A 460 2.75 50.87 34.43
C ASN A 460 3.48 52.21 34.54
N VAL A 461 3.03 53.03 35.49
CA VAL A 461 3.48 54.41 35.68
C VAL A 461 5.01 54.52 35.65
N GLY A 462 5.52 55.36 34.73
CA GLY A 462 6.94 55.74 34.66
C GLY A 462 7.92 54.61 34.31
N SER A 463 7.46 53.49 33.74
CA SER A 463 8.36 52.38 33.41
C SER A 463 8.06 51.72 32.06
N HIS A 464 6.87 51.14 31.89
CA HIS A 464 6.56 50.34 30.70
C HIS A 464 5.06 50.17 30.49
N VAL A 465 4.69 49.88 29.26
CA VAL A 465 3.35 49.45 28.87
C VAL A 465 3.39 47.95 28.58
N THR A 466 2.42 47.22 29.12
CA THR A 466 2.24 45.79 28.85
C THR A 466 1.04 45.60 27.95
N ILE A 467 1.21 44.86 26.86
CA ILE A 467 0.16 44.51 25.92
C ILE A 467 -0.06 43.00 26.01
N GLU A 468 -1.32 42.58 26.20
CA GLU A 468 -1.73 41.18 26.32
C GLU A 468 -2.86 40.90 25.33
N TRP A 469 -2.77 39.84 24.52
CA TRP A 469 -3.83 39.46 23.57
C TRP A 469 -3.85 37.96 23.29
N ASP A 470 -5.00 37.48 22.83
CA ASP A 470 -5.13 36.13 22.27
C ASP A 470 -4.67 36.15 20.81
N SER A 471 -3.57 35.44 20.51
CA SER A 471 -2.89 35.51 19.21
C SER A 471 -3.72 34.89 18.08
N ASN A 472 -3.87 35.70 17.02
CA ASN A 472 -4.46 35.34 15.73
C ASN A 472 -4.03 36.40 14.70
N PRO A 473 -4.13 36.12 13.38
CA PRO A 473 -3.58 37.03 12.35
C PRO A 473 -4.08 38.47 12.42
N VAL A 474 -5.33 38.69 12.88
CA VAL A 474 -5.91 40.04 12.98
C VAL A 474 -5.41 40.74 14.24
N THR A 475 -5.50 40.09 15.40
CA THR A 475 -5.06 40.70 16.66
C THR A 475 -3.55 40.86 16.75
N ASP A 476 -2.76 39.99 16.11
CA ASP A 476 -1.31 40.10 16.03
C ASP A 476 -0.93 41.37 15.24
N MET A 477 -1.57 41.60 14.08
CA MET A 477 -1.36 42.81 13.28
C MET A 477 -1.72 44.09 14.06
N VAL A 478 -2.85 44.08 14.78
CA VAL A 478 -3.27 45.22 15.60
C VAL A 478 -2.31 45.42 16.79
N ALA A 479 -1.88 44.34 17.45
CA ALA A 479 -0.91 44.41 18.54
C ALA A 479 0.44 44.98 18.08
N ASP A 480 0.96 44.53 16.93
CA ASP A 480 2.19 45.08 16.32
C ASP A 480 2.05 46.57 16.00
N SER A 481 0.88 46.97 15.48
CA SER A 481 0.56 48.38 15.20
C SER A 481 0.57 49.23 16.48
N ILE A 482 0.02 48.70 17.58
CA ILE A 482 0.04 49.35 18.90
C ILE A 482 1.48 49.45 19.45
N VAL A 483 2.28 48.38 19.32
CA VAL A 483 3.69 48.38 19.74
C VAL A 483 4.48 49.44 18.99
N ALA A 484 4.33 49.50 17.66
CA ALA A 484 4.98 50.49 16.81
C ALA A 484 4.60 51.91 17.21
N LEU A 485 3.32 52.15 17.50
CA LEU A 485 2.84 53.45 17.97
C LEU A 485 3.45 53.84 19.31
N ILE A 486 3.52 52.91 20.27
CA ILE A 486 4.12 53.16 21.59
C ILE A 486 5.60 53.52 21.43
N MET A 487 6.34 52.78 20.58
CA MET A 487 7.74 53.08 20.29
C MET A 487 7.92 54.44 19.58
N GLN A 488 6.98 54.80 18.70
CA GLN A 488 6.99 56.11 18.03
C GLN A 488 6.76 57.26 19.01
N ILE A 489 5.81 57.11 19.94
CA ILE A 489 5.54 58.12 20.99
C ILE A 489 6.77 58.29 21.90
N GLU A 490 7.41 57.18 22.27
CA GLU A 490 8.60 57.22 23.14
C GLU A 490 9.82 57.84 22.44
N SER A 491 10.02 57.54 21.15
CA SER A 491 11.14 58.09 20.37
C SER A 491 10.94 59.56 19.98
N ASN A 492 9.71 60.04 19.84
CA ASN A 492 9.43 61.44 19.45
C ASN A 492 8.23 62.08 20.20
N PRO A 493 8.36 62.36 21.50
CA PRO A 493 7.26 62.84 22.34
C PRO A 493 6.76 64.26 22.02
N PHE A 494 7.52 65.07 21.26
CA PHE A 494 7.17 66.46 20.95
C PHE A 494 6.38 66.65 19.64
N SER A 495 6.29 65.61 18.80
CA SER A 495 5.63 65.67 17.49
C SER A 495 4.11 65.47 17.54
N LEU A 496 3.56 65.03 18.68
CA LEU A 496 2.15 64.73 18.88
C LEU A 496 1.50 65.76 19.81
N ARG A 497 1.04 66.90 19.27
CA ARG A 497 0.24 67.87 20.02
C ARG A 497 -1.20 67.36 20.15
N VAL A 498 -1.61 67.03 21.37
CA VAL A 498 -3.01 66.76 21.74
C VAL A 498 -3.84 68.01 21.42
N LYS A 499 -4.78 67.94 20.47
CA LYS A 499 -5.77 69.01 20.25
C LYS A 499 -6.82 68.93 21.37
N SER A 500 -6.81 69.90 22.28
CA SER A 500 -7.89 70.10 23.24
C SER A 500 -9.13 70.66 22.52
N SER A 501 -10.22 69.90 22.47
CA SER A 501 -11.53 70.40 22.06
C SER A 501 -12.29 70.92 23.28
N LYS A 502 -12.49 72.24 23.32
CA LYS A 502 -13.68 72.96 23.85
C LYS A 502 -13.34 74.45 23.95
N GLU A 503 -14.03 75.30 23.18
CA GLU A 503 -14.49 76.60 23.68
C GLU A 503 -15.56 77.25 22.77
N ASN A 504 -16.49 77.92 23.44
CA ASN A 504 -17.71 78.56 22.96
C ASN A 504 -17.47 79.93 22.32
N ASN A 505 -18.41 80.31 21.44
CA ASN A 505 -18.97 81.63 21.14
C ASN A 505 -18.05 82.86 20.92
N GLY A 506 -18.28 83.52 19.78
CA GLY A 506 -18.03 84.95 19.59
C GLY A 506 -18.14 85.37 18.13
N ASP A 507 -19.31 85.89 17.75
CA ASP A 507 -19.56 86.60 16.48
C ASP A 507 -18.56 87.75 16.25
N ILE A 508 -18.18 88.00 14.99
CA ILE A 508 -18.05 89.32 14.35
C ILE A 508 -17.98 89.16 12.82
N ILE A 509 -18.65 90.10 12.15
CA ILE A 509 -19.07 90.17 10.74
C ILE A 509 -17.98 90.78 9.83
N LEU A 510 -17.87 90.19 8.62
CA LEU A 510 -17.53 90.67 7.25
C LEU A 510 -16.73 91.98 7.04
N THR A 511 -15.76 91.92 6.11
CA THR A 511 -15.70 92.77 4.89
C THR A 511 -14.87 92.14 3.77
N ASP A 512 -15.42 92.17 2.56
CA ASP A 512 -14.83 91.87 1.25
C ASP A 512 -13.78 92.92 0.80
N GLU A 513 -12.78 92.52 0.01
CA GLU A 513 -12.62 92.87 -1.42
C GLU A 513 -11.22 92.55 -1.99
N GLN A 514 -11.23 91.85 -3.15
CA GLN A 514 -10.43 92.01 -4.39
C GLN A 514 -8.88 92.16 -4.30
N SER A 515 -8.02 91.71 -5.22
CA SER A 515 -7.99 90.87 -6.42
C SER A 515 -6.56 90.99 -6.98
N SER A 516 -5.90 89.93 -7.46
CA SER A 516 -5.09 89.93 -8.72
C SER A 516 -4.19 88.69 -8.87
N SER A 517 -4.57 87.85 -9.86
CA SER A 517 -3.75 87.11 -10.84
C SER A 517 -2.29 86.71 -10.56
N SER A 518 -2.03 85.40 -10.60
CA SER A 518 -1.23 84.71 -11.64
C SER A 518 -1.03 83.25 -11.20
N GLY A 519 -1.60 82.27 -11.91
CA GLY A 519 -0.89 81.57 -12.98
C GLY A 519 -0.59 80.13 -12.53
N ILE A 520 -1.45 79.18 -12.92
CA ILE A 520 -1.19 77.74 -12.77
C ILE A 520 -0.15 77.34 -13.81
N PRO A 521 0.85 76.51 -13.43
CA PRO A 521 1.25 75.41 -14.29
C PRO A 521 1.15 74.07 -13.55
N LEU A 522 0.50 73.12 -14.22
CA LEU A 522 0.46 71.72 -13.84
C LEU A 522 1.73 71.00 -14.34
N VAL A 523 2.23 70.07 -13.52
CA VAL A 523 3.13 68.93 -13.81
C VAL A 523 4.65 69.14 -13.77
N LYS A 524 5.28 68.55 -12.75
CA LYS A 524 6.23 67.42 -12.90
C LYS A 524 6.29 66.57 -11.62
N MET A 525 5.76 65.35 -11.71
CA MET A 525 6.01 64.25 -10.78
C MET A 525 7.25 63.48 -11.27
N GLU A 526 8.32 63.47 -10.47
CA GLU A 526 9.45 62.53 -10.46
C GLU A 526 10.04 62.65 -9.03
N LYS A 527 10.38 61.64 -8.22
CA LYS A 527 10.36 60.17 -8.21
C LYS A 527 10.58 59.78 -6.73
N GLU A 528 9.69 59.01 -6.11
CA GLU A 528 9.89 58.39 -4.77
C GLU A 528 9.74 56.85 -4.86
N ASN A 529 10.17 56.24 -5.96
CA ASN A 529 10.10 54.78 -6.16
C ASN A 529 11.45 54.05 -6.03
N GLU A 530 12.55 54.74 -5.70
CA GLU A 530 13.89 54.12 -5.68
C GLU A 530 14.31 53.58 -4.29
N GLN A 531 13.69 54.02 -3.19
CA GLN A 531 14.00 53.54 -1.82
C GLN A 531 13.19 52.30 -1.41
N ASP A 532 11.91 52.21 -1.79
CA ASP A 532 11.06 51.07 -1.43
C ASP A 532 11.42 49.79 -2.22
N GLU A 533 11.97 49.92 -3.43
CA GLU A 533 12.49 48.78 -4.19
C GLU A 533 13.81 48.25 -3.61
N GLU A 534 14.70 49.11 -3.10
CA GLU A 534 15.95 48.67 -2.47
C GLU A 534 15.68 47.90 -1.17
N ASP A 535 14.77 48.37 -0.31
CA ASP A 535 14.45 47.71 0.96
C ASP A 535 13.69 46.37 0.77
N LEU A 536 12.75 46.29 -0.20
CA LEU A 536 12.15 45.01 -0.59
C LEU A 536 13.19 44.04 -1.17
N THR A 537 14.19 44.55 -1.91
CA THR A 537 15.26 43.72 -2.50
C THR A 537 16.23 43.22 -1.44
N ILE A 538 16.51 44.02 -0.40
CA ILE A 538 17.36 43.63 0.74
C ILE A 538 16.64 42.61 1.62
N MET A 539 15.35 42.79 1.91
CA MET A 539 14.56 41.83 2.70
C MET A 539 14.36 40.49 1.95
N THR A 540 14.13 40.51 0.64
CA THR A 540 14.03 39.28 -0.17
C THR A 540 15.38 38.58 -0.36
N LYS A 541 16.49 39.33 -0.48
CA LYS A 541 17.86 38.76 -0.47
C LYS A 541 18.21 38.13 0.88
N SER A 542 17.84 38.77 1.99
CA SER A 542 18.10 38.25 3.34
C SER A 542 17.29 36.98 3.63
N ARG A 543 16.01 36.96 3.23
CA ARG A 543 15.11 35.79 3.38
C ARG A 543 15.54 34.60 2.50
N LYS A 544 15.99 34.87 1.27
CA LYS A 544 16.62 33.84 0.40
C LYS A 544 17.94 33.33 0.98
N LYS A 545 18.78 34.19 1.54
CA LYS A 545 20.07 33.83 2.14
C LYS A 545 19.90 32.97 3.40
N SER A 546 18.88 33.24 4.22
CA SER A 546 18.53 32.41 5.38
C SER A 546 17.97 31.04 4.97
N GLN A 547 17.05 30.97 4.01
CA GLN A 547 16.52 29.68 3.51
C GLN A 547 17.62 28.83 2.83
N GLN A 548 18.54 29.47 2.12
CA GLN A 548 19.68 28.80 1.48
C GLN A 548 20.71 28.31 2.53
N LEU A 549 20.87 29.00 3.66
CA LEU A 549 21.70 28.54 4.79
C LEU A 549 21.09 27.30 5.48
N THR A 550 19.77 27.26 5.70
CA THR A 550 19.09 26.10 6.32
C THR A 550 19.18 24.86 5.43
N LEU A 551 19.02 25.04 4.12
CA LEU A 551 19.16 23.97 3.12
C LEU A 551 20.59 23.40 3.07
N ARG A 552 21.60 24.27 3.19
CA ARG A 552 23.03 23.88 3.22
C ARG A 552 23.32 22.99 4.42
N THR A 553 22.80 23.32 5.61
CA THR A 553 23.00 22.52 6.82
C THR A 553 22.32 21.15 6.72
N GLU A 554 21.12 21.06 6.14
CA GLU A 554 20.41 19.79 5.96
C GLU A 554 21.07 18.86 4.93
N ILE A 555 21.48 19.40 3.76
CA ILE A 555 22.20 18.63 2.74
C ILE A 555 23.55 18.14 3.28
N MET A 556 24.29 18.99 4.00
CA MET A 556 25.55 18.59 4.66
C MET A 556 25.33 17.49 5.71
N THR A 557 24.24 17.56 6.48
CA THR A 557 23.92 16.55 7.51
C THR A 557 23.51 15.21 6.89
N MET A 558 22.82 15.21 5.74
CA MET A 558 22.43 13.98 5.06
C MET A 558 23.60 13.34 4.29
N LEU A 559 24.45 14.15 3.66
CA LEU A 559 25.65 13.66 2.98
C LEU A 559 26.69 13.10 3.97
N SER A 560 26.90 13.74 5.12
CA SER A 560 27.82 13.26 6.16
C SER A 560 27.33 12.00 6.88
N LYS A 561 26.02 11.75 6.92
CA LYS A 561 25.46 10.47 7.40
C LYS A 561 25.65 9.32 6.42
N GLN A 562 25.73 9.62 5.13
CA GLN A 562 25.85 8.62 4.07
C GLN A 562 27.33 8.32 3.72
N PHE A 563 28.22 9.29 3.94
CA PHE A 563 29.66 9.16 3.68
C PHE A 563 30.46 9.68 4.88
N SER A 564 31.32 8.83 5.43
CA SER A 564 31.86 8.97 6.79
C SER A 564 32.88 10.10 6.99
N GLU A 565 33.47 10.68 5.93
CA GLU A 565 34.40 11.82 6.04
C GLU A 565 34.27 12.80 4.85
N LEU A 566 33.42 13.83 4.99
CA LEU A 566 33.48 15.03 4.15
C LEU A 566 34.19 16.16 4.92
N LYS A 567 35.24 16.74 4.32
CA LYS A 567 35.95 17.90 4.85
C LYS A 567 35.75 19.11 3.94
N PRO A 568 35.41 20.30 4.47
CA PRO A 568 35.39 21.52 3.68
C PRO A 568 36.81 21.87 3.21
N ASP A 569 36.92 22.42 2.00
CA ASP A 569 38.17 22.98 1.50
C ASP A 569 38.60 24.19 2.36
N GLN A 570 39.91 24.38 2.53
CA GLN A 570 40.46 25.45 3.39
C GLN A 570 40.33 26.84 2.74
N ASP A 571 40.27 26.90 1.41
CA ASP A 571 40.25 28.14 0.63
C ASP A 571 38.85 28.49 0.08
N ASP A 572 37.98 27.49 -0.17
CA ASP A 572 36.60 27.70 -0.60
C ASP A 572 35.55 26.93 0.24
N PRO A 573 34.76 27.61 1.09
CA PRO A 573 33.74 26.97 1.92
C PRO A 573 32.55 26.39 1.10
N LEU A 574 32.47 26.64 -0.21
CA LEU A 574 31.48 26.06 -1.11
C LEU A 574 31.91 24.74 -1.74
N LEU A 575 33.17 24.33 -1.54
CA LEU A 575 33.75 23.12 -2.09
C LEU A 575 34.04 22.12 -0.96
N MET A 576 33.50 20.90 -1.10
CA MET A 576 33.69 19.83 -0.11
C MET A 576 34.48 18.69 -0.73
N HIS A 577 35.50 18.19 -0.04
CA HIS A 577 36.26 17.02 -0.44
C HIS A 577 35.82 15.78 0.32
N LEU A 578 35.53 14.73 -0.42
CA LEU A 578 35.28 13.39 0.05
C LEU A 578 36.51 12.53 -0.25
N HIS A 579 37.14 12.01 0.80
CA HIS A 579 38.29 11.12 0.69
C HIS A 579 37.90 9.76 1.27
N ILE A 580 37.91 8.72 0.42
CA ILE A 580 37.53 7.36 0.83
C ILE A 580 38.79 6.51 1.07
N ASP A 581 39.75 6.54 0.13
CA ASP A 581 41.07 5.87 0.18
C ASP A 581 42.09 6.66 -0.69
N ASP A 582 43.40 6.36 -0.61
CA ASP A 582 44.50 7.09 -1.27
C ASP A 582 44.31 7.32 -2.80
N ASP A 583 43.56 6.47 -3.50
CA ASP A 583 43.27 6.58 -4.95
C ASP A 583 41.85 7.05 -5.30
N LYS A 584 40.97 7.31 -4.31
CA LYS A 584 39.56 7.64 -4.53
C LYS A 584 39.16 8.91 -3.78
N SER A 585 39.23 10.03 -4.50
CA SER A 585 38.76 11.34 -4.06
C SER A 585 37.65 11.91 -4.96
N ALA A 586 36.76 12.69 -4.36
CA ALA A 586 35.73 13.44 -5.07
C ALA A 586 35.52 14.81 -4.41
N SER A 587 35.33 15.85 -5.20
CA SER A 587 34.94 17.19 -4.75
C SER A 587 33.52 17.54 -5.20
N ILE A 588 32.77 18.15 -4.30
CA ILE A 588 31.36 18.49 -4.50
C ILE A 588 31.18 19.98 -4.26
N HIS A 589 30.64 20.68 -5.25
CA HIS A 589 30.32 22.10 -5.12
C HIS A 589 28.87 22.27 -4.61
N LEU A 590 28.70 22.84 -3.42
CA LEU A 590 27.43 22.84 -2.69
C LEU A 590 26.31 23.68 -3.35
N GLU A 591 26.67 24.71 -4.11
CA GLU A 591 25.69 25.57 -4.79
C GLU A 591 25.25 25.05 -6.17
N THR A 592 26.17 24.47 -6.94
CA THR A 592 25.87 23.96 -8.30
C THR A 592 25.55 22.46 -8.31
N LEU A 593 25.75 21.77 -7.19
CA LEU A 593 25.63 20.32 -7.01
C LEU A 593 26.46 19.49 -8.00
N LYS A 594 27.50 20.11 -8.60
CA LYS A 594 28.42 19.43 -9.52
C LYS A 594 29.46 18.62 -8.75
N VAL A 595 29.66 17.38 -9.18
CA VAL A 595 30.62 16.44 -8.60
C VAL A 595 31.79 16.26 -9.56
N HIS A 596 33.00 16.47 -9.07
CA HIS A 596 34.24 16.12 -9.76
C HIS A 596 34.89 14.96 -9.00
N SER A 597 35.24 13.87 -9.67
CA SER A 597 35.91 12.75 -9.03
C SER A 597 36.91 12.15 -9.99
N ASN A 598 38.00 11.62 -9.42
CA ASN A 598 39.04 10.94 -10.17
C ASN A 598 38.57 9.56 -10.70
N THR A 599 37.45 9.03 -10.21
CA THR A 599 36.84 7.77 -10.68
C THR A 599 35.38 7.95 -11.15
N PRO A 600 35.02 7.45 -12.35
CA PRO A 600 33.69 7.65 -12.93
C PRO A 600 32.58 6.89 -12.19
N GLU A 601 32.88 5.75 -11.58
CA GLU A 601 31.92 4.98 -10.78
C GLU A 601 31.51 5.72 -9.51
N LEU A 602 32.49 6.36 -8.84
CA LEU A 602 32.27 7.13 -7.62
C LEU A 602 31.46 8.41 -7.92
N LYS A 603 31.79 9.10 -9.02
CA LYS A 603 31.00 10.25 -9.51
C LYS A 603 29.52 9.89 -9.69
N THR A 604 29.24 8.77 -10.35
CA THR A 604 27.87 8.32 -10.65
C THR A 604 27.09 7.95 -9.38
N GLN A 605 27.76 7.37 -8.38
CA GLN A 605 27.12 7.06 -7.10
C GLN A 605 26.77 8.32 -6.30
N ILE A 606 27.68 9.29 -6.24
CA ILE A 606 27.48 10.55 -5.53
C ILE A 606 26.37 11.38 -6.21
N GLU A 607 26.36 11.47 -7.54
CA GLU A 607 25.29 12.17 -8.28
C GLU A 607 23.91 11.53 -8.05
N LYS A 608 23.82 10.19 -7.98
CA LYS A 608 22.58 9.49 -7.63
C LYS A 608 22.15 9.74 -6.19
N ALA A 609 23.08 9.82 -5.25
CA ALA A 609 22.79 10.13 -3.84
C ALA A 609 22.28 11.57 -3.70
N ILE A 610 22.96 12.54 -4.32
CA ILE A 610 22.55 13.95 -4.34
C ILE A 610 21.16 14.11 -4.95
N ARG A 611 20.85 13.41 -6.06
CA ARG A 611 19.52 13.44 -6.67
C ARG A 611 18.43 12.90 -5.75
N ARG A 612 18.70 11.84 -4.98
CA ARG A 612 17.75 11.30 -3.99
C ARG A 612 17.55 12.26 -2.82
N ILE A 613 18.63 12.86 -2.30
CA ILE A 613 18.59 13.83 -1.20
C ILE A 613 17.83 15.10 -1.64
N SER A 614 18.08 15.59 -2.85
CA SER A 614 17.36 16.74 -3.42
C SER A 614 15.85 16.49 -3.55
N LEU A 615 15.44 15.28 -3.93
CA LEU A 615 14.02 14.90 -3.98
C LEU A 615 13.38 14.74 -2.59
N ALA A 616 14.17 14.37 -1.57
CA ALA A 616 13.68 14.20 -0.20
C ALA A 616 13.50 15.53 0.55
N VAL A 617 14.34 16.53 0.25
CA VAL A 617 14.32 17.85 0.89
C VAL A 617 13.30 18.80 0.22
N HIS A 618 12.79 18.50 -0.97
CA HIS A 618 11.82 19.33 -1.70
C HIS A 618 10.59 18.54 -2.17
N PRO A 619 9.47 18.53 -1.41
CA PRO A 619 8.19 18.08 -1.94
C PRO A 619 7.54 19.22 -2.74
N ILE A 620 7.61 19.11 -4.07
CA ILE A 620 6.75 19.82 -5.06
C ILE A 620 6.79 21.36 -4.97
N SER A 621 7.85 21.97 -5.54
CA SER A 621 7.76 23.21 -6.35
C SER A 621 9.16 23.72 -6.71
N PHE A 622 9.78 23.14 -7.73
CA PHE A 622 10.85 23.81 -8.47
C PHE A 622 10.82 23.32 -9.92
N ASN A 623 10.42 24.22 -10.82
CA ASN A 623 10.48 24.01 -12.27
C ASN A 623 11.95 23.81 -12.64
N ILE A 624 12.29 22.61 -13.12
CA ILE A 624 13.58 22.38 -13.79
C ILE A 624 13.51 23.13 -15.13
N ASN A 625 14.46 24.04 -15.32
CA ASN A 625 14.57 25.02 -16.41
C ASN A 625 14.35 24.49 -17.86
N PRO A 626 13.97 25.37 -18.81
CA PRO A 626 13.65 25.03 -20.21
C PRO A 626 14.88 24.86 -21.14
N TYR A 627 16.04 24.45 -20.63
CA TYR A 627 17.29 24.38 -21.42
C TYR A 627 17.67 22.98 -21.94
N LEU A 628 16.69 22.08 -22.11
CA LEU A 628 16.89 20.76 -22.72
C LEU A 628 16.29 20.61 -24.14
N ASN A 629 15.76 21.68 -24.73
CA ASN A 629 15.37 21.70 -26.14
C ASN A 629 16.30 22.62 -26.94
N ASN A 630 17.49 22.13 -27.27
CA ASN A 630 18.21 22.57 -28.47
C ASN A 630 19.32 21.57 -28.80
N ASN A 631 18.97 20.58 -29.61
CA ASN A 631 19.81 20.01 -30.66
C ASN A 631 18.97 18.98 -31.45
N ASN A 632 18.20 19.45 -32.42
CA ASN A 632 18.35 19.02 -33.82
C ASN A 632 17.30 19.69 -34.72
N ASN A 633 17.85 20.30 -35.77
CA ASN A 633 17.26 20.63 -37.06
C ASN A 633 16.44 21.92 -37.21
N ASN A 634 17.20 22.96 -37.56
CA ASN A 634 16.95 23.80 -38.74
C ASN A 634 16.21 23.02 -39.86
N ASN A 635 15.04 23.49 -40.28
CA ASN A 635 14.85 24.11 -41.60
C ASN A 635 13.41 24.58 -41.83
N HIS A 636 13.31 25.83 -42.27
CA HIS A 636 12.26 26.47 -43.07
C HIS A 636 10.82 26.67 -42.53
N SER A 637 10.63 27.89 -42.01
CA SER A 637 9.77 28.96 -42.57
C SER A 637 8.37 28.65 -43.15
N THR A 638 7.40 29.35 -42.53
CA THR A 638 6.28 30.10 -43.14
C THR A 638 5.05 29.38 -43.71
N THR A 639 3.98 29.43 -42.89
CA THR A 639 2.64 29.98 -43.18
C THR A 639 1.84 29.55 -44.42
N ASN A 640 0.58 29.20 -44.09
CA ASN A 640 -0.69 29.54 -44.74
C ASN A 640 -1.37 28.50 -45.66
N GLN A 641 -2.55 28.10 -45.14
CA GLN A 641 -3.87 28.17 -45.77
C GLN A 641 -4.33 27.07 -46.76
N THR A 642 -5.56 26.66 -46.44
CA THR A 642 -6.68 26.30 -47.33
C THR A 642 -6.79 24.87 -47.91
N ASN A 643 -7.85 24.23 -47.41
CA ASN A 643 -8.94 23.58 -48.14
C ASN A 643 -8.74 22.24 -48.87
N THR A 644 -9.80 21.44 -48.66
CA THR A 644 -10.51 20.55 -49.61
C THR A 644 -10.02 19.12 -49.82
N THR A 645 -10.84 18.19 -49.29
CA THR A 645 -11.44 16.99 -49.95
C THR A 645 -10.54 16.09 -50.81
N LEU A 646 -10.44 14.80 -50.47
CA LEU A 646 -11.31 13.73 -50.97
C LEU A 646 -10.82 12.34 -50.53
N ASP A 647 -11.79 11.43 -50.45
CA ASP A 647 -11.68 9.97 -50.35
C ASP A 647 -10.58 9.34 -51.22
N ILE A 648 -10.01 8.21 -50.76
CA ILE A 648 -10.18 6.87 -51.36
C ILE A 648 -9.23 5.86 -50.69
N LYS A 649 -9.85 4.79 -50.16
CA LYS A 649 -9.48 3.37 -50.10
C LYS A 649 -8.00 2.90 -50.10
N ASN A 650 -7.83 1.89 -49.25
CA ASN A 650 -7.14 0.59 -49.46
C ASN A 650 -5.69 0.40 -48.98
N ARG A 651 -5.61 -0.57 -48.04
CA ARG A 651 -4.77 -1.79 -48.03
C ARG A 651 -3.48 -1.80 -47.19
N ASN A 652 -3.49 -2.82 -46.31
CA ASN A 652 -2.44 -3.79 -45.96
C ASN A 652 -1.32 -3.28 -45.03
N PHE A 653 -1.31 -3.77 -43.78
CA PHE A 653 -0.50 -4.92 -43.32
C PHE A 653 1.00 -4.69 -43.50
N ILE A 654 1.74 -4.65 -42.38
CA ILE A 654 2.87 -5.54 -42.07
C ILE A 654 3.28 -5.30 -40.61
N ASP A 655 3.41 -6.41 -39.89
CA ASP A 655 4.01 -6.58 -38.56
C ASP A 655 5.45 -6.05 -38.49
N ILE A 656 5.85 -5.57 -37.31
CA ILE A 656 7.01 -6.01 -36.51
C ILE A 656 6.75 -5.59 -35.06
#